data_AF-A0A353BDJ4-F1
#
_entry.id   AF-A0A353BDJ4-F1
#
_cell.length_a   1.000
_cell.length_b   1.000
_cell.length_c   1.000
_cell.angle_alpha   90.00
_cell.angle_beta   90.00
_cell.angle_gamma   90.00
#
_symmetry.space_group_name_H-M   'P 1'
#
loop_
_entity.id
_entity.type
_entity.pdbx_description
1 polymer ?
#
loop_
_entity_poly.entity_id
_entity_poly.type
_entity_poly.pdbx_seq_one_letter_code
_entity_poly.pdbx_strand_id
1 'polypeptide(L)'
;MLEANDERIARIQRLLIVSTINVCVLVLTTTIFQRRCFGQRKYAVFPIRWKHAGTGDWLDRDNWARNELPGDRGSSDVASFSRDLVSSGINSQTDIGEGVLSGFRGINVTVSGDLLASFSIEQEFQGQGTDKSTVRIDFIDVNAIHSSAFTSGNARAEFRDLHFDLGSLFVEGLPRTSILVESSTSGTADASFFDSRIDADHDFYVKGDGASLEFSNSHYSASGRVGRVIEGGELVTRNNSSISLAEIVVGEGSSWVIRDQMSFGGFLSGSGELAIRGDDSRLILTGNFSDTIGQNITGDGGLRITSGTRTLTGSNSFSGGLFLDGGVTRVERGGNTGSISNTIHFDGGELQILESNIFAAETWNVISDSVISPQNIEARITGNFTGSKQLEIQGGGKLFLRGDNSDFTGEFLVSDGQLWAGRNDSLGNQTAVTVTSGGAFQLEGNENWGSIRSVGFVNLGEYDAKVFESGTSTLSGVVSGSGTFTMAGTGEVRFDNQVRIQDFDGDLAVTNGQLELNGFSITRFGGQMMTSGDGVAEFNTRRTDMTFDGTFDNDGRLLKTGSSTLTVSPTSSASTGVVEVAQGTLRAIGRLPGETLDMSGGTFEAGSNITTDNLVVSVGESTLDTGSHDFSLRESLSGSGVLAKTGSGTLGFFGGVDASSFTGKLDVQEGTLNLVDMANASLAVQSGVTAIVRNGTVNLGSLEGGGTLELLDLDDGGGLRSVRVGHNDMSTTFSGQVTGPGNFYKTGAGTLTMTGSIENADLYVEQGTLQFASATGSVFEKDINLSSGSELKINQQFDFAGSLTGQGNVRLDDGSSDVTFRGNNESYAGTVFVGNGRKFNVGRSGSLGRNSSVDIAAGGQVRLEGAEYWGGLSGSGDLDLRSFDARIGQGNQSTSFDGTITGSGDFAKIGNGNFTFDGDASGLAGEFIVMDGTLSGSGQFSHLAVEDGAALAIGNSPGTINVENLILASGSLLEIELGGLLAGIEHDQFVVTGDASIFGDLSVSLVNGFELSAGQEFL
;
A
#
# COMPACT_ATOMS: atom_id res chain seq x y z
N MET A 1 -28.39 -13.18 -31.84
CA MET A 1 -29.74 -13.49 -31.33
C MET A 1 -30.32 -12.22 -30.70
N LEU A 2 -31.65 -12.09 -30.70
CA LEU A 2 -32.47 -10.93 -30.25
C LEU A 2 -32.07 -10.43 -28.85
N GLU A 3 -31.90 -9.12 -28.58
CA GLU A 3 -32.82 -7.95 -28.59
C GLU A 3 -33.50 -7.66 -27.23
N ALA A 4 -33.41 -6.38 -26.84
CA ALA A 4 -34.31 -5.58 -25.97
C ALA A 4 -34.60 -6.02 -24.51
N ASN A 5 -34.16 -5.20 -23.55
CA ASN A 5 -35.07 -4.21 -22.92
C ASN A 5 -34.33 -3.19 -22.02
N ASP A 6 -34.46 -1.91 -22.38
CA ASP A 6 -34.41 -0.75 -21.47
C ASP A 6 -35.63 -0.78 -20.49
N GLU A 7 -35.79 0.02 -19.43
CA GLU A 7 -35.27 1.36 -19.11
C GLU A 7 -35.44 1.66 -17.58
N ARG A 8 -34.70 2.67 -17.04
CA ARG A 8 -34.86 3.35 -15.72
C ARG A 8 -34.38 2.54 -14.49
N ILE A 9 -33.56 3.07 -13.58
CA ILE A 9 -33.60 4.39 -12.92
C ILE A 9 -32.22 5.09 -12.89
N ALA A 10 -32.24 6.42 -12.76
CA ALA A 10 -31.09 7.32 -12.92
C ALA A 10 -30.20 7.49 -11.67
N ARG A 11 -28.87 7.47 -11.91
CA ARG A 11 -27.92 8.61 -11.72
C ARG A 11 -27.59 9.11 -10.29
N ILE A 12 -26.47 8.66 -9.74
CA ILE A 12 -25.55 9.46 -8.88
C ILE A 12 -24.10 9.27 -9.36
N GLN A 13 -23.30 10.33 -9.22
CA GLN A 13 -21.96 10.46 -9.82
C GLN A 13 -20.84 9.86 -8.93
N ARG A 14 -19.86 9.20 -9.57
CA ARG A 14 -18.43 9.32 -9.23
C ARG A 14 -17.64 9.36 -10.53
N LEU A 15 -17.02 10.51 -10.84
CA LEU A 15 -15.99 10.59 -11.88
C LEU A 15 -14.72 11.20 -11.25
N LEU A 16 -13.62 10.53 -11.55
CA LEU A 16 -12.25 10.82 -11.15
C LEU A 16 -11.81 12.21 -11.64
N ILE A 17 -11.10 12.99 -10.82
CA ILE A 17 -10.33 14.15 -11.28
C ILE A 17 -8.85 13.87 -11.03
N VAL A 18 -8.10 13.90 -12.12
CA VAL A 18 -6.64 13.99 -12.15
C VAL A 18 -6.27 15.46 -11.97
N SER A 19 -5.34 15.79 -11.08
CA SER A 19 -4.60 17.04 -11.18
C SER A 19 -3.17 16.89 -10.67
N THR A 20 -2.23 17.36 -11.48
CA THR A 20 -0.78 17.22 -11.32
C THR A 20 -0.16 18.18 -10.32
N ILE A 21 1.06 17.82 -9.90
CA ILE A 21 2.00 18.61 -9.10
C ILE A 21 2.26 19.99 -9.73
N ASN A 22 2.35 21.02 -8.89
CA ASN A 22 3.31 22.10 -9.14
C ASN A 22 3.84 22.72 -7.84
N VAL A 23 5.14 22.93 -7.79
CA VAL A 23 5.89 23.38 -6.61
C VAL A 23 5.94 24.91 -6.55
N CYS A 24 5.77 25.48 -5.36
CA CYS A 24 6.32 26.81 -5.07
C CYS A 24 6.79 26.89 -3.61
N VAL A 25 8.07 27.22 -3.46
CA VAL A 25 8.77 27.39 -2.17
C VAL A 25 8.47 28.78 -1.62
N LEU A 26 8.19 28.88 -0.31
CA LEU A 26 8.49 30.09 0.44
C LEU A 26 8.95 29.77 1.86
N VAL A 27 10.26 29.88 2.07
CA VAL A 27 10.90 29.94 3.39
C VAL A 27 10.73 31.35 3.95
N LEU A 28 10.39 31.50 5.24
CA LEU A 28 10.86 32.62 6.07
C LEU A 28 10.68 32.35 7.57
N THR A 29 11.41 33.11 8.39
CA THR A 29 11.94 32.67 9.68
C THR A 29 11.44 33.45 10.91
N THR A 30 11.44 32.75 12.03
CA THR A 30 11.63 33.15 13.44
C THR A 30 11.85 34.63 13.85
N THR A 31 10.94 35.11 14.71
CA THR A 31 11.15 35.77 16.04
C THR A 31 11.38 37.31 16.21
N ILE A 32 10.71 37.84 17.27
CA ILE A 32 11.04 38.97 18.19
C ILE A 32 10.11 40.22 18.20
N PHE A 33 9.38 40.34 19.33
CA PHE A 33 8.88 41.54 20.07
C PHE A 33 8.87 42.96 19.43
N GLN A 34 7.72 43.65 19.52
CA GLN A 34 7.56 44.80 20.43
C GLN A 34 6.09 45.26 20.63
N ARG A 35 5.82 45.95 21.75
CA ARG A 35 4.51 46.51 22.15
C ARG A 35 4.18 47.82 21.40
N ARG A 36 2.90 48.06 21.09
CA ARG A 36 2.15 49.27 21.52
C ARG A 36 0.64 49.20 21.23
N CYS A 37 -0.11 50.07 21.91
CA CYS A 37 -1.57 50.01 22.10
C CYS A 37 -2.39 50.83 21.08
N PHE A 38 -3.73 50.73 21.24
CA PHE A 38 -4.83 51.53 20.67
C PHE A 38 -5.32 51.21 19.25
N GLY A 39 -6.62 50.95 19.10
CA GLY A 39 -7.26 51.11 17.79
C GLY A 39 -8.63 50.48 17.52
N GLN A 40 -9.68 50.90 18.23
CA GLN A 40 -11.10 50.86 17.80
C GLN A 40 -11.88 49.54 17.67
N ARG A 41 -13.11 49.62 18.21
CA ARG A 41 -14.25 48.72 18.00
C ARG A 41 -14.65 48.68 16.52
N LYS A 42 -15.03 47.49 16.03
CA LYS A 42 -16.27 47.30 15.25
C LYS A 42 -16.71 45.84 15.30
N TYR A 43 -17.96 45.62 15.70
CA TYR A 43 -18.60 44.30 15.70
C TYR A 43 -18.90 43.89 14.26
N ALA A 44 -18.61 42.64 13.91
CA ALA A 44 -19.15 41.95 12.75
C ALA A 44 -19.64 40.57 13.23
N VAL A 45 -20.94 40.49 13.54
CA VAL A 45 -21.59 39.24 13.96
C VAL A 45 -21.89 38.43 12.70
N PHE A 46 -21.21 37.31 12.52
CA PHE A 46 -21.65 36.25 11.60
C PHE A 46 -22.58 35.29 12.34
N PRO A 47 -23.86 35.15 11.95
CA PRO A 47 -24.77 34.23 12.63
C PRO A 47 -24.57 32.79 12.10
N ILE A 48 -23.91 31.94 12.89
CA ILE A 48 -23.98 30.49 12.71
C ILE A 48 -25.31 30.03 13.33
N ARG A 49 -26.23 29.52 12.51
CA ARG A 49 -27.44 28.81 12.99
C ARG A 49 -27.17 27.31 13.01
N TRP A 50 -27.36 26.67 14.16
CA TRP A 50 -27.63 25.23 14.23
C TRP A 50 -29.14 24.97 14.13
N LYS A 51 -29.49 23.83 13.57
CA LYS A 51 -30.87 23.41 13.30
C LYS A 51 -31.23 22.25 14.22
N HIS A 52 -32.17 22.45 15.14
CA HIS A 52 -32.75 21.35 15.90
C HIS A 52 -33.78 20.59 15.05
N ALA A 53 -33.91 19.28 15.27
CA ALA A 53 -34.96 18.47 14.66
C ALA A 53 -36.22 18.49 15.55
N GLY A 54 -37.40 18.40 14.91
CA GLY A 54 -38.70 18.31 15.57
C GLY A 54 -39.56 19.57 15.44
N THR A 55 -40.71 19.45 14.77
CA THR A 55 -41.78 20.46 14.58
C THR A 55 -41.36 21.77 13.89
N GLY A 56 -41.90 22.00 12.70
CA GLY A 56 -41.79 23.28 12.01
C GLY A 56 -43.00 24.16 12.32
N ASP A 57 -42.75 25.40 12.75
CA ASP A 57 -43.10 26.59 11.97
C ASP A 57 -42.46 27.83 12.63
N TRP A 58 -42.14 28.85 11.82
CA TRP A 58 -41.64 30.14 12.29
C TRP A 58 -42.64 31.23 11.91
N LEU A 59 -43.07 32.03 12.89
CA LEU A 59 -43.77 33.29 12.63
C LEU A 59 -43.27 34.40 13.55
N ASP A 60 -43.50 35.62 13.09
CA ASP A 60 -42.53 36.71 13.20
C ASP A 60 -42.73 37.61 14.43
N ARG A 61 -41.75 38.48 14.65
CA ARG A 61 -41.77 39.52 15.69
C ARG A 61 -42.64 40.71 15.26
N ASP A 62 -43.00 41.53 16.25
CA ASP A 62 -43.60 42.87 16.15
C ASP A 62 -45.12 42.92 15.90
N ASN A 63 -45.91 43.14 16.97
CA ASN A 63 -46.51 44.47 17.15
C ASN A 63 -47.11 44.78 18.54
N TRP A 64 -47.24 46.08 18.78
CA TRP A 64 -47.74 46.71 20.00
C TRP A 64 -49.29 46.83 19.98
N ALA A 65 -49.89 46.87 21.18
CA ALA A 65 -51.16 47.51 21.54
C ALA A 65 -52.54 46.80 21.35
N ARG A 66 -53.20 46.63 22.51
CA ARG A 66 -54.64 46.78 22.84
C ARG A 66 -55.76 46.00 22.12
N ASN A 67 -56.62 45.46 23.00
CA ASN A 67 -58.09 45.34 22.93
C ASN A 67 -58.78 44.12 22.27
N GLU A 68 -59.38 43.34 23.18
CA GLU A 68 -60.77 42.85 23.18
C GLU A 68 -61.19 41.55 22.44
N LEU A 69 -62.04 40.80 23.18
CA LEU A 69 -62.79 39.55 22.94
C LEU A 69 -63.81 39.67 21.78
N PRO A 70 -64.54 38.61 21.28
CA PRO A 70 -65.08 37.47 22.07
C PRO A 70 -65.42 36.09 21.40
N GLY A 71 -65.57 35.06 22.25
CA GLY A 71 -66.63 34.01 22.19
C GLY A 71 -66.65 32.96 21.06
N ASP A 72 -67.36 31.81 21.16
CA ASP A 72 -68.06 31.14 22.28
C ASP A 72 -68.46 29.68 21.88
N ARG A 73 -68.66 28.79 22.88
CA ARG A 73 -69.39 27.48 22.89
C ARG A 73 -68.84 26.17 22.28
N GLY A 74 -68.92 25.10 23.11
CA GLY A 74 -69.37 23.77 22.62
C GLY A 74 -69.03 22.49 23.41
N SER A 75 -69.45 22.35 24.69
CA SER A 75 -69.81 21.10 25.45
C SER A 75 -69.40 19.70 24.90
N SER A 76 -68.94 18.69 25.66
CA SER A 76 -68.95 18.36 27.12
C SER A 76 -68.43 16.90 27.30
N ASP A 77 -68.12 16.29 28.46
CA ASP A 77 -68.24 16.60 29.91
C ASP A 77 -67.29 15.70 30.78
N VAL A 78 -67.41 15.80 32.11
CA VAL A 78 -66.92 14.94 33.23
C VAL A 78 -65.43 14.99 33.65
N ALA A 79 -65.25 15.35 34.93
CA ALA A 79 -64.10 15.15 35.84
C ALA A 79 -62.93 16.17 35.87
N SER A 80 -63.14 17.30 36.57
CA SER A 80 -62.06 18.02 37.28
C SER A 80 -62.57 18.80 38.51
N PHE A 81 -61.86 18.71 39.63
CA PHE A 81 -62.04 19.53 40.86
C PHE A 81 -61.18 20.81 40.69
N SER A 82 -61.74 22.02 40.61
CA SER A 82 -62.26 22.90 41.70
C SER A 82 -61.21 23.92 42.20
N ARG A 83 -61.49 25.22 42.41
CA ARG A 83 -62.59 26.10 41.98
C ARG A 83 -62.22 27.55 42.35
N ASP A 84 -62.22 28.50 41.42
CA ASP A 84 -62.15 29.93 41.76
C ASP A 84 -63.45 30.42 42.41
N LEU A 85 -63.36 31.35 43.35
CA LEU A 85 -64.52 32.15 43.77
C LEU A 85 -64.14 33.52 44.36
N VAL A 86 -64.25 34.53 43.49
CA VAL A 86 -64.95 35.82 43.69
C VAL A 86 -64.85 36.53 45.05
N SER A 87 -64.45 37.79 44.97
CA SER A 87 -64.47 38.77 46.06
C SER A 87 -65.88 39.25 46.49
N SER A 88 -65.95 39.65 47.76
CA SER A 88 -66.93 40.59 48.36
C SER A 88 -68.35 40.11 48.73
N GLY A 89 -68.75 40.45 49.96
CA GLY A 89 -70.07 41.06 50.19
C GLY A 89 -71.08 40.35 51.08
N ILE A 90 -70.85 40.24 52.39
CA ILE A 90 -71.96 40.22 53.38
C ILE A 90 -71.65 41.19 54.54
N ASN A 91 -72.54 42.16 54.73
CA ASN A 91 -72.61 43.00 55.93
C ASN A 91 -73.33 42.24 57.06
N SER A 92 -72.83 42.35 58.30
CA SER A 92 -73.68 42.73 59.43
C SER A 92 -72.87 43.10 60.67
N GLN A 93 -73.25 44.21 61.32
CA GLN A 93 -72.92 44.50 62.71
C GLN A 93 -73.57 43.43 63.61
N THR A 94 -73.01 43.19 64.80
CA THR A 94 -73.67 43.34 66.12
C THR A 94 -72.80 42.67 67.19
N ASP A 95 -72.50 43.45 68.23
CA ASP A 95 -72.18 43.17 69.65
C ASP A 95 -72.54 41.75 70.18
N ILE A 96 -72.01 41.23 71.29
CA ILE A 96 -71.73 41.83 72.61
C ILE A 96 -70.69 40.97 73.36
N GLY A 97 -69.84 41.57 74.21
CA GLY A 97 -69.39 40.90 75.45
C GLY A 97 -68.09 41.39 76.08
N GLU A 98 -68.17 42.18 77.15
CA GLU A 98 -67.01 42.64 77.95
C GLU A 98 -66.46 41.53 78.87
N GLY A 99 -65.16 41.56 79.23
CA GLY A 99 -64.59 40.51 80.10
C GLY A 99 -63.16 40.62 80.66
N VAL A 100 -62.46 41.76 80.50
CA VAL A 100 -61.25 42.18 81.25
C VAL A 100 -60.15 41.13 81.55
N LEU A 101 -59.01 41.25 80.86
CA LEU A 101 -57.71 41.45 81.54
C LEU A 101 -56.68 42.11 80.60
N SER A 102 -55.99 43.11 81.15
CA SER A 102 -55.11 44.07 80.46
C SER A 102 -53.82 43.46 79.89
N GLY A 103 -53.41 43.88 78.67
CA GLY A 103 -52.15 43.41 78.06
C GLY A 103 -51.45 44.39 77.12
N PHE A 104 -52.10 44.88 76.06
CA PHE A 104 -51.44 45.69 75.02
C PHE A 104 -52.22 46.95 74.65
N ARG A 105 -51.51 48.08 74.51
CA ARG A 105 -52.04 49.32 73.93
C ARG A 105 -51.79 49.32 72.42
N GLY A 106 -52.80 49.68 71.63
CA GLY A 106 -52.68 49.78 70.19
C GLY A 106 -51.79 50.95 69.72
N ILE A 107 -51.15 50.75 68.56
CA ILE A 107 -50.46 51.81 67.81
C ILE A 107 -51.50 52.58 67.01
N ASN A 108 -51.61 53.88 67.26
CA ASN A 108 -52.36 54.80 66.39
C ASN A 108 -51.50 55.18 65.19
N VAL A 109 -52.01 54.98 63.97
CA VAL A 109 -51.43 55.55 62.75
C VAL A 109 -52.10 56.89 62.48
N THR A 110 -51.31 57.98 62.50
CA THR A 110 -51.74 59.31 62.03
C THR A 110 -50.95 59.64 60.76
N VAL A 111 -51.63 59.76 59.62
CA VAL A 111 -51.01 60.18 58.36
C VAL A 111 -51.16 61.69 58.22
N SER A 112 -50.04 62.39 58.07
CA SER A 112 -50.00 63.84 57.84
C SER A 112 -48.71 64.23 57.11
N GLY A 113 -48.80 64.37 55.77
CA GLY A 113 -47.88 65.17 54.94
C GLY A 113 -46.42 64.72 54.84
N ASP A 114 -46.08 64.20 53.65
CA ASP A 114 -44.74 64.12 53.04
C ASP A 114 -43.52 63.61 53.86
N LEU A 115 -42.94 62.54 53.31
CA LEU A 115 -41.70 61.82 53.66
C LEU A 115 -41.70 60.84 54.85
N LEU A 116 -41.32 59.61 54.50
CA LEU A 116 -40.63 58.60 55.33
C LEU A 116 -41.39 58.00 56.52
N ALA A 117 -42.27 57.05 56.21
CA ALA A 117 -42.68 56.02 57.18
C ALA A 117 -41.59 54.93 57.27
N SER A 118 -40.76 54.99 58.31
CA SER A 118 -39.89 53.86 58.69
C SER A 118 -40.73 52.76 59.34
N PHE A 119 -40.87 51.61 58.67
CA PHE A 119 -41.34 50.39 59.32
C PHE A 119 -40.18 49.81 60.17
N SER A 120 -40.30 49.92 61.49
CA SER A 120 -39.56 49.08 62.43
C SER A 120 -40.56 48.16 63.14
N ILE A 121 -40.35 46.86 63.03
CA ILE A 121 -41.05 45.85 63.84
C ILE A 121 -40.03 45.32 64.84
N GLU A 122 -39.88 46.00 65.97
CA GLU A 122 -39.29 45.39 67.16
C GLU A 122 -40.37 44.55 67.85
N GLN A 123 -40.30 43.22 67.72
CA GLN A 123 -41.13 42.30 68.48
C GLN A 123 -40.27 41.19 69.09
N GLU A 124 -39.89 41.37 70.36
CA GLU A 124 -39.16 40.37 71.13
C GLU A 124 -40.11 39.23 71.55
N PHE A 125 -40.07 38.11 70.83
CA PHE A 125 -40.79 36.90 71.20
C PHE A 125 -39.98 36.06 72.21
N GLN A 126 -40.17 36.30 73.51
CA GLN A 126 -39.71 35.35 74.53
C GLN A 126 -40.72 34.21 74.72
N GLY A 127 -40.58 33.17 73.91
CA GLY A 127 -41.38 31.94 73.98
C GLY A 127 -40.57 30.73 74.40
N GLN A 128 -40.69 30.28 75.66
CA GLN A 128 -40.28 28.92 76.02
C GLN A 128 -41.44 27.94 75.72
N GLY A 129 -41.44 27.38 74.51
CA GLY A 129 -42.43 26.40 74.07
C GLY A 129 -42.07 25.77 72.72
N THR A 130 -42.36 24.48 72.55
CA THR A 130 -41.90 23.66 71.41
C THR A 130 -42.78 23.72 70.15
N ASP A 131 -43.75 24.63 70.08
CA ASP A 131 -44.75 24.65 69.00
C ASP A 131 -44.35 25.58 67.84
N LYS A 132 -44.05 24.96 66.69
CA LYS A 132 -43.61 25.62 65.46
C LYS A 132 -44.67 26.56 64.90
N SER A 133 -44.37 27.86 64.87
CA SER A 133 -45.20 28.89 64.25
C SER A 133 -44.42 29.56 63.10
N THR A 134 -44.64 29.13 61.86
CA THR A 134 -44.00 29.72 60.68
C THR A 134 -44.58 31.11 60.39
N VAL A 135 -43.74 32.15 60.41
CA VAL A 135 -44.11 33.50 59.99
C VAL A 135 -43.58 33.73 58.57
N ARG A 136 -44.48 33.69 57.59
CA ARG A 136 -44.18 34.02 56.19
C ARG A 136 -44.40 35.50 55.95
N ILE A 137 -43.35 36.22 55.54
CA ILE A 137 -43.43 37.64 55.14
C ILE A 137 -43.25 37.71 53.63
N ASP A 138 -44.36 37.64 52.90
CA ASP A 138 -44.36 37.93 51.45
C ASP A 138 -44.26 39.45 51.26
N PHE A 139 -43.07 39.94 50.90
CA PHE A 139 -42.90 41.33 50.44
C PHE A 139 -43.52 41.47 49.04
N ILE A 140 -44.80 41.84 48.99
CA ILE A 140 -45.52 42.07 47.73
C ILE A 140 -44.97 43.33 47.04
N ASP A 141 -44.12 43.10 46.05
CA ASP A 141 -43.65 44.03 45.01
C ASP A 141 -42.88 45.29 45.50
N VAL A 142 -41.56 45.14 45.67
CA VAL A 142 -40.64 46.21 46.12
C VAL A 142 -40.31 47.22 45.00
N ASN A 143 -40.77 47.00 43.75
CA ASN A 143 -40.50 47.90 42.61
C ASN A 143 -41.07 49.33 42.77
N ALA A 144 -41.87 49.57 43.80
CA ALA A 144 -42.35 50.92 44.16
C ALA A 144 -41.34 51.76 44.99
N ILE A 145 -40.26 51.19 45.54
CA ILE A 145 -39.31 51.94 46.38
C ILE A 145 -38.24 52.63 45.53
N HIS A 146 -38.63 53.74 44.89
CA HIS A 146 -37.69 54.65 44.23
C HIS A 146 -36.76 55.36 45.25
N SER A 147 -35.60 54.75 45.48
CA SER A 147 -34.27 55.37 45.65
C SER A 147 -34.08 56.57 46.60
N SER A 148 -34.97 56.84 47.55
CA SER A 148 -34.88 58.04 48.42
C SER A 148 -35.11 57.80 49.92
N ALA A 149 -35.39 56.56 50.35
CA ALA A 149 -35.72 56.24 51.74
C ALA A 149 -34.56 55.74 52.62
N PHE A 150 -33.43 55.37 52.03
CA PHE A 150 -32.27 54.82 52.76
C PHE A 150 -31.00 55.66 52.54
N THR A 151 -31.00 56.88 53.08
CA THR A 151 -29.78 57.68 53.16
C THR A 151 -28.94 57.28 54.39
N SER A 152 -27.77 56.69 54.14
CA SER A 152 -26.59 56.66 55.02
C SER A 152 -26.69 55.99 56.40
N GLY A 153 -27.47 54.92 56.56
CA GLY A 153 -27.43 54.08 57.76
C GLY A 153 -27.36 52.58 57.43
N ASN A 154 -26.39 51.87 57.98
CA ASN A 154 -26.33 50.40 57.90
C ASN A 154 -27.54 49.84 58.68
N ALA A 155 -28.53 49.27 57.99
CA ALA A 155 -29.61 48.55 58.67
C ALA A 155 -29.12 47.14 59.07
N ARG A 156 -29.53 46.67 60.25
CA ARG A 156 -29.24 45.32 60.75
C ARG A 156 -30.56 44.61 61.03
N ALA A 157 -30.74 43.42 60.47
CA ALA A 157 -31.81 42.50 60.84
C ALA A 157 -31.20 41.37 61.67
N GLU A 158 -31.71 41.16 62.89
CA GLU A 158 -31.28 40.07 63.78
C GLU A 158 -32.44 39.10 63.99
N PHE A 159 -32.22 37.83 63.70
CA PHE A 159 -33.15 36.73 63.91
C PHE A 159 -32.53 35.76 64.93
N ARG A 160 -33.13 35.64 66.12
CA ARG A 160 -32.65 34.77 67.22
C ARG A 160 -33.66 33.71 67.59
N ASP A 161 -33.27 32.43 67.54
CA ASP A 161 -34.10 31.27 67.87
C ASP A 161 -35.49 31.28 67.18
N LEU A 162 -35.55 31.69 65.91
CA LEU A 162 -36.78 31.91 65.13
C LEU A 162 -36.68 31.29 63.73
N HIS A 163 -37.82 30.92 63.15
CA HIS A 163 -37.93 30.30 61.83
C HIS A 163 -38.72 31.20 60.86
N PHE A 164 -38.08 31.61 59.76
CA PHE A 164 -38.64 32.54 58.77
C PHE A 164 -38.50 32.04 57.33
N ASP A 165 -39.61 32.07 56.59
CA ASP A 165 -39.62 31.96 55.13
C ASP A 165 -39.83 33.34 54.51
N LEU A 166 -38.79 33.85 53.84
CA LEU A 166 -38.86 35.04 53.00
C LEU A 166 -39.11 34.59 51.56
N GLY A 167 -40.17 35.12 50.95
CA GLY A 167 -40.47 34.89 49.54
C GLY A 167 -39.46 35.57 48.60
N SER A 168 -39.85 35.75 47.34
CA SER A 168 -39.00 36.39 46.32
C SER A 168 -38.55 37.80 46.74
N LEU A 169 -37.29 37.93 47.17
CA LEU A 169 -36.66 39.19 47.49
C LEU A 169 -35.85 39.69 46.28
N PHE A 170 -36.27 40.82 45.71
CA PHE A 170 -35.52 41.52 44.66
C PHE A 170 -34.90 42.79 45.22
N VAL A 171 -33.56 42.88 45.22
CA VAL A 171 -32.80 44.02 45.74
C VAL A 171 -31.72 44.41 44.74
N GLU A 172 -31.84 45.60 44.15
CA GLU A 172 -30.79 46.26 43.38
C GLU A 172 -30.49 47.63 44.02
N GLY A 173 -29.21 47.93 44.30
CA GLY A 173 -28.76 49.30 44.61
C GLY A 173 -29.15 49.89 45.98
N LEU A 174 -29.52 49.08 46.97
CA LEU A 174 -29.68 49.53 48.36
C LEU A 174 -28.32 49.70 49.08
N PRO A 175 -28.23 50.55 50.13
CA PRO A 175 -27.03 50.60 50.96
C PRO A 175 -26.83 49.29 51.75
N ARG A 176 -25.57 48.98 52.06
CA ARG A 176 -25.12 47.80 52.82
C ARG A 176 -25.94 47.58 54.08
N THR A 177 -26.64 46.45 54.14
CA THR A 177 -27.32 45.96 55.34
C THR A 177 -26.72 44.61 55.77
N SER A 178 -26.80 44.31 57.06
CA SER A 178 -26.36 43.03 57.60
C SER A 178 -27.54 42.21 58.13
N ILE A 179 -27.61 40.94 57.71
CA ILE A 179 -28.59 39.97 58.18
C ILE A 179 -27.86 38.99 59.09
N LEU A 180 -28.31 38.83 60.33
CA LEU A 180 -27.80 37.87 61.30
C LEU A 180 -28.88 36.85 61.63
N VAL A 181 -28.58 35.57 61.42
CA VAL A 181 -29.31 34.42 61.95
C VAL A 181 -28.48 33.82 63.08
N GLU A 182 -29.01 33.72 64.29
CA GLU A 182 -28.25 33.29 65.47
C GLU A 182 -29.09 32.34 66.34
N SER A 183 -28.54 31.20 66.74
CA SER A 183 -29.19 30.28 67.68
C SER A 183 -28.53 30.33 69.06
N SER A 184 -29.32 30.14 70.12
CA SER A 184 -28.78 29.86 71.44
C SER A 184 -28.26 28.41 71.54
N THR A 185 -27.56 28.08 72.62
CA THR A 185 -26.96 26.75 72.88
C THR A 185 -27.96 25.58 72.98
N SER A 186 -29.26 25.84 72.86
CA SER A 186 -30.33 24.84 72.86
C SER A 186 -31.50 25.18 71.93
N GLY A 187 -31.36 26.18 71.07
CA GLY A 187 -32.38 26.65 70.14
C GLY A 187 -32.03 26.36 68.68
N THR A 188 -32.98 26.62 67.79
CA THR A 188 -32.82 26.52 66.34
C THR A 188 -33.29 27.81 65.69
N ALA A 189 -32.56 28.33 64.71
CA ALA A 189 -32.90 29.58 64.02
C ALA A 189 -32.72 29.41 62.51
N ASP A 190 -33.81 29.45 61.74
CA ASP A 190 -33.77 29.26 60.28
C ASP A 190 -34.23 30.53 59.55
N ALA A 191 -33.55 30.90 58.47
CA ALA A 191 -34.04 31.89 57.52
C ALA A 191 -33.89 31.39 56.08
N SER A 192 -34.98 31.38 55.31
CA SER A 192 -35.00 30.89 53.93
C SER A 192 -35.25 32.03 52.93
N PHE A 193 -34.50 32.07 51.84
CA PHE A 193 -34.72 32.92 50.67
C PHE A 193 -35.07 32.06 49.46
N PHE A 194 -36.26 32.26 48.90
CA PHE A 194 -36.72 31.58 47.69
C PHE A 194 -36.80 32.55 46.51
N ASP A 195 -36.45 32.12 45.30
CA ASP A 195 -36.64 32.86 44.05
C ASP A 195 -36.13 34.33 44.11
N SER A 196 -35.03 34.55 44.83
CA SER A 196 -34.56 35.89 45.21
C SER A 196 -33.37 36.34 44.37
N ARG A 197 -33.27 37.64 44.06
CA ARG A 197 -32.11 38.25 43.39
C ARG A 197 -31.62 39.45 44.19
N ILE A 198 -30.37 39.38 44.64
CA ILE A 198 -29.76 40.33 45.56
C ILE A 198 -28.44 40.81 44.94
N ASP A 199 -28.49 41.98 44.29
CA ASP A 199 -27.37 42.63 43.63
C ASP A 199 -26.96 43.89 44.42
N ALA A 200 -26.41 43.66 45.61
CA ALA A 200 -25.95 44.69 46.54
C ALA A 200 -25.01 44.11 47.61
N ASP A 201 -24.17 44.97 48.19
CA ASP A 201 -23.14 44.64 49.17
C ASP A 201 -23.74 44.31 50.56
N HIS A 202 -24.41 43.17 50.70
CA HIS A 202 -25.02 42.72 51.96
C HIS A 202 -24.16 41.68 52.69
N ASP A 203 -23.98 41.85 54.01
CA ASP A 203 -23.32 40.84 54.83
C ASP A 203 -24.34 39.87 55.42
N PHE A 204 -24.09 38.57 55.32
CA PHE A 204 -24.92 37.54 55.94
C PHE A 204 -24.12 36.82 57.01
N TYR A 205 -24.63 36.78 58.23
CA TYR A 205 -24.02 36.13 59.37
C TYR A 205 -24.91 34.97 59.83
N VAL A 206 -24.32 33.80 60.03
CA VAL A 206 -24.97 32.65 60.67
C VAL A 206 -24.15 32.32 61.91
N LYS A 207 -24.79 32.15 63.07
CA LYS A 207 -24.10 31.91 64.34
C LYS A 207 -24.78 30.86 65.22
N GLY A 208 -23.98 29.95 65.78
CA GLY A 208 -24.43 28.89 66.67
C GLY A 208 -24.92 27.64 65.93
N ASP A 209 -24.70 26.47 66.54
CA ASP A 209 -24.82 25.15 65.90
C ASP A 209 -26.23 24.80 65.40
N GLY A 210 -27.26 25.48 65.90
CA GLY A 210 -28.66 25.31 65.49
C GLY A 210 -29.16 26.36 64.49
N ALA A 211 -28.28 27.24 63.98
CA ALA A 211 -28.65 28.25 63.01
C ALA A 211 -28.52 27.73 61.56
N SER A 212 -29.48 28.08 60.71
CA SER A 212 -29.51 27.75 59.29
C SER A 212 -29.90 28.97 58.45
N LEU A 213 -29.19 29.19 57.36
CA LEU A 213 -29.54 30.21 56.36
C LEU A 213 -29.62 29.55 54.99
N GLU A 214 -30.78 29.60 54.35
CA GLU A 214 -31.03 28.90 53.09
C GLU A 214 -31.27 29.84 51.91
N PHE A 215 -30.69 29.51 50.77
CA PHE A 215 -30.96 30.12 49.46
C PHE A 215 -31.42 29.05 48.48
N SER A 216 -32.59 29.23 47.90
CA SER A 216 -33.20 28.32 46.93
C SER A 216 -33.56 29.08 45.66
N ASN A 217 -33.09 28.62 44.50
CA ASN A 217 -33.25 29.28 43.20
C ASN A 217 -32.95 30.78 43.27
N SER A 218 -31.86 31.14 43.95
CA SER A 218 -31.56 32.52 44.31
C SER A 218 -30.19 32.97 43.79
N HIS A 219 -30.13 34.21 43.33
CA HIS A 219 -28.96 34.83 42.74
C HIS A 219 -28.42 35.94 43.65
N TYR A 220 -27.12 35.92 43.92
CA TYR A 220 -26.42 36.93 44.71
C TYR A 220 -25.22 37.49 43.93
N SER A 221 -25.08 38.81 43.93
CA SER A 221 -23.94 39.52 43.35
C SER A 221 -23.52 40.68 44.25
N ALA A 222 -22.22 40.80 44.52
CA ALA A 222 -21.64 41.88 45.32
C ALA A 222 -20.58 42.66 44.53
N SER A 223 -20.44 43.95 44.85
CA SER A 223 -19.42 44.85 44.31
C SER A 223 -18.13 44.89 45.15
N GLY A 224 -17.68 43.74 45.66
CA GLY A 224 -16.41 43.59 46.36
C GLY A 224 -16.35 42.35 47.25
N ARG A 225 -15.25 42.19 48.01
CA ARG A 225 -15.14 41.18 49.08
C ARG A 225 -16.05 41.54 50.25
N VAL A 226 -17.34 41.30 50.06
CA VAL A 226 -18.40 41.41 51.05
C VAL A 226 -18.68 40.00 51.56
N GLY A 227 -18.77 39.85 52.87
CA GLY A 227 -18.61 38.57 53.55
C GLY A 227 -19.95 37.93 53.91
N ARG A 228 -20.13 36.68 53.49
CA ARG A 228 -20.97 35.76 54.25
C ARG A 228 -20.08 35.11 55.30
N VAL A 229 -20.40 35.24 56.59
CA VAL A 229 -19.59 34.68 57.68
C VAL A 229 -20.44 33.71 58.47
N ILE A 230 -20.05 32.44 58.44
CA ILE A 230 -20.70 31.35 59.15
C ILE A 230 -19.81 31.06 60.37
N GLU A 231 -20.29 31.35 61.57
CA GLU A 231 -19.61 31.18 62.87
C GLU A 231 -20.47 30.27 63.76
N GLY A 232 -20.64 29.03 63.32
CA GLY A 232 -21.60 28.04 63.81
C GLY A 232 -22.82 27.92 62.89
N GLY A 233 -23.35 26.70 62.73
CA GLY A 233 -24.54 26.41 61.94
C GLY A 233 -24.28 26.04 60.46
N GLU A 234 -25.36 25.96 59.67
CA GLU A 234 -25.31 25.63 58.23
C GLU A 234 -25.71 26.83 57.34
N LEU A 235 -24.96 27.09 56.27
CA LEU A 235 -25.46 27.82 55.09
C LEU A 235 -25.95 26.75 54.10
N VAL A 236 -27.17 26.86 53.58
CA VAL A 236 -27.72 25.94 52.59
C VAL A 236 -27.93 26.67 51.26
N THR A 237 -27.50 26.08 50.15
CA THR A 237 -27.79 26.57 48.79
C THR A 237 -28.38 25.44 47.95
N ARG A 238 -29.54 25.66 47.33
CA ARG A 238 -30.25 24.67 46.51
C ARG A 238 -30.92 25.24 45.25
N ASN A 239 -31.47 24.35 44.43
CA ASN A 239 -32.24 24.65 43.22
C ASN A 239 -31.54 25.63 42.24
N ASN A 240 -30.32 25.32 41.78
CA ASN A 240 -29.58 26.12 40.79
C ASN A 240 -29.22 27.57 41.22
N SER A 241 -29.02 27.78 42.53
CA SER A 241 -28.61 29.10 43.07
C SER A 241 -27.23 29.54 42.55
N SER A 242 -26.96 30.85 42.58
CA SER A 242 -25.65 31.40 42.18
C SER A 242 -25.18 32.53 43.08
N ILE A 243 -23.88 32.60 43.34
CA ILE A 243 -23.22 33.62 44.16
C ILE A 243 -21.99 34.10 43.39
N SER A 244 -21.93 35.38 43.06
CA SER A 244 -20.84 35.97 42.27
C SER A 244 -20.15 37.10 43.03
N LEU A 245 -18.83 37.23 42.83
CA LEU A 245 -17.98 38.32 43.34
C LEU A 245 -17.91 38.50 44.88
N ALA A 246 -18.53 37.60 45.66
CA ALA A 246 -18.54 37.63 47.13
C ALA A 246 -17.34 36.92 47.78
N GLU A 247 -17.19 37.04 49.10
CA GLU A 247 -16.38 36.13 49.92
C GLU A 247 -17.32 35.33 50.86
N ILE A 248 -17.11 34.00 50.97
CA ILE A 248 -17.77 33.16 51.97
C ILE A 248 -16.70 32.64 52.93
N VAL A 249 -16.84 33.00 54.20
CA VAL A 249 -16.03 32.54 55.32
C VAL A 249 -16.81 31.43 56.04
N VAL A 250 -16.36 30.19 55.90
CA VAL A 250 -16.93 29.04 56.62
C VAL A 250 -16.07 28.78 57.87
N GLY A 251 -16.54 29.24 59.03
CA GLY A 251 -15.84 29.08 60.31
C GLY A 251 -15.71 27.62 60.76
N GLU A 252 -14.81 27.37 61.70
CA GLU A 252 -14.66 26.06 62.33
C GLU A 252 -15.99 25.57 62.93
N GLY A 253 -16.29 24.28 62.78
CA GLY A 253 -17.57 23.70 63.24
C GLY A 253 -18.81 24.09 62.44
N SER A 254 -18.65 24.86 61.35
CA SER A 254 -19.76 25.28 60.47
C SER A 254 -19.71 24.55 59.13
N SER A 255 -20.86 24.41 58.44
CA SER A 255 -20.93 23.77 57.12
C SER A 255 -21.63 24.66 56.08
N TRP A 256 -21.06 24.76 54.87
CA TRP A 256 -21.83 25.18 53.69
C TRP A 256 -22.36 23.93 52.97
N VAL A 257 -23.66 23.72 53.04
CA VAL A 257 -24.37 22.60 52.42
C VAL A 257 -24.92 23.00 51.05
N ILE A 258 -24.54 22.22 50.03
CA ILE A 258 -25.01 22.38 48.66
C ILE A 258 -25.92 21.20 48.32
N ARG A 259 -27.08 21.50 47.75
CA ARG A 259 -28.01 20.53 47.14
C ARG A 259 -28.29 21.03 45.72
N ASP A 260 -28.50 20.13 44.77
CA ASP A 260 -28.62 20.48 43.34
C ASP A 260 -27.37 21.24 42.84
N GLN A 261 -27.48 22.04 41.77
CA GLN A 261 -26.37 22.86 41.25
C GLN A 261 -26.22 24.17 42.04
N MET A 262 -24.98 24.62 42.22
CA MET A 262 -24.62 25.88 42.86
C MET A 262 -23.46 26.56 42.11
N SER A 263 -23.68 27.70 41.46
CA SER A 263 -22.66 28.41 40.68
C SER A 263 -21.97 29.51 41.49
N PHE A 264 -20.68 29.32 41.82
CA PHE A 264 -19.91 30.16 42.73
C PHE A 264 -18.72 30.84 42.05
N GLY A 265 -18.80 32.17 41.93
CA GLY A 265 -17.76 33.05 41.38
C GLY A 265 -17.02 33.87 42.43
N GLY A 266 -17.01 33.44 43.69
CA GLY A 266 -16.45 34.16 44.85
C GLY A 266 -15.20 33.51 45.46
N PHE A 267 -14.68 34.11 46.53
CA PHE A 267 -13.58 33.58 47.33
C PHE A 267 -14.10 32.72 48.48
N LEU A 268 -13.39 31.63 48.80
CA LEU A 268 -13.62 30.82 49.99
C LEU A 268 -12.51 31.05 51.03
N SER A 269 -12.89 31.14 52.31
CA SER A 269 -11.96 31.20 53.43
C SER A 269 -12.55 30.56 54.69
N GLY A 270 -11.75 30.41 55.75
CA GLY A 270 -12.11 29.66 56.96
C GLY A 270 -11.74 28.17 56.92
N SER A 271 -12.21 27.39 57.89
CA SER A 271 -11.79 25.99 58.16
C SER A 271 -12.95 25.00 58.35
N GLY A 272 -14.20 25.43 58.11
CA GLY A 272 -15.38 24.57 58.17
C GLY A 272 -15.52 23.59 57.00
N GLU A 273 -16.68 22.93 56.93
CA GLU A 273 -17.01 21.91 55.94
C GLU A 273 -17.72 22.51 54.71
N LEU A 274 -17.49 21.90 53.55
CA LEU A 274 -18.21 22.16 52.30
C LEU A 274 -18.91 20.87 51.84
N ALA A 275 -20.18 20.69 52.21
CA ALA A 275 -20.91 19.43 52.03
C ALA A 275 -21.82 19.47 50.78
N ILE A 276 -21.45 18.76 49.73
CA ILE A 276 -22.23 18.64 48.49
C ILE A 276 -23.08 17.37 48.59
N ARG A 277 -24.38 17.49 48.95
CA ARG A 277 -25.24 16.37 49.35
C ARG A 277 -26.22 15.96 48.25
N GLY A 278 -26.04 14.76 47.71
CA GLY A 278 -26.90 14.11 46.71
C GLY A 278 -26.21 14.04 45.34
N ASP A 279 -26.32 12.89 44.68
CA ASP A 279 -25.50 12.44 43.54
C ASP A 279 -25.47 13.44 42.35
N ASP A 280 -26.62 14.04 42.03
CA ASP A 280 -26.74 15.05 40.96
C ASP A 280 -26.35 16.48 41.39
N SER A 281 -25.97 16.69 42.66
CA SER A 281 -25.61 18.01 43.19
C SER A 281 -24.19 18.40 42.77
N ARG A 282 -23.95 19.68 42.43
CA ARG A 282 -22.62 20.16 42.05
C ARG A 282 -22.32 21.57 42.54
N LEU A 283 -21.14 21.75 43.09
CA LEU A 283 -20.51 23.08 43.21
C LEU A 283 -19.77 23.41 41.92
N ILE A 284 -20.16 24.49 41.24
CA ILE A 284 -19.51 24.96 40.01
C ILE A 284 -18.71 26.23 40.33
N LEU A 285 -17.39 26.12 40.37
CA LEU A 285 -16.45 27.22 40.58
C LEU A 285 -16.21 27.97 39.27
N THR A 286 -16.79 29.17 39.16
CA THR A 286 -16.81 29.98 37.92
C THR A 286 -15.89 31.20 37.95
N GLY A 287 -15.25 31.50 39.09
CA GLY A 287 -14.41 32.69 39.25
C GLY A 287 -13.04 32.56 38.58
N ASN A 288 -12.68 33.51 37.71
CA ASN A 288 -11.40 33.51 37.01
C ASN A 288 -10.29 34.23 37.81
N PHE A 289 -9.83 33.59 38.89
CA PHE A 289 -8.73 34.05 39.75
C PHE A 289 -8.07 32.87 40.47
N SER A 290 -6.97 33.13 41.16
CA SER A 290 -6.26 32.12 41.96
C SER A 290 -6.64 32.20 43.44
N ASP A 291 -6.99 31.07 44.06
CA ASP A 291 -7.19 30.94 45.51
C ASP A 291 -6.88 29.52 46.04
N THR A 292 -7.08 29.35 47.35
CA THR A 292 -6.86 28.09 48.08
C THR A 292 -8.13 27.72 48.85
N ILE A 293 -8.66 26.53 48.56
CA ILE A 293 -9.83 25.94 49.23
C ILE A 293 -9.28 24.97 50.27
N GLY A 294 -9.18 25.45 51.51
CA GLY A 294 -8.70 24.69 52.67
C GLY A 294 -9.80 23.93 53.43
N GLN A 295 -11.07 24.14 53.06
CA GLN A 295 -12.22 23.46 53.64
C GLN A 295 -12.23 21.98 53.22
N ASN A 296 -12.71 21.09 54.11
CA ASN A 296 -12.95 19.70 53.74
C ASN A 296 -14.23 19.61 52.91
N ILE A 297 -14.12 19.09 51.67
CA ILE A 297 -15.25 18.92 50.76
C ILE A 297 -15.80 17.50 50.89
N THR A 298 -17.08 17.36 51.22
CA THR A 298 -17.72 16.09 51.63
C THR A 298 -19.04 15.84 50.89
N GLY A 299 -19.58 14.61 50.99
CA GLY A 299 -20.90 14.24 50.45
C GLY A 299 -20.90 13.73 49.01
N ASP A 300 -22.02 13.16 48.57
CA ASP A 300 -22.07 12.37 47.34
C ASP A 300 -22.17 13.18 46.03
N GLY A 301 -22.20 14.52 46.11
CA GLY A 301 -22.18 15.41 44.94
C GLY A 301 -20.78 15.73 44.41
N GLY A 302 -20.73 16.44 43.27
CA GLY A 302 -19.50 16.73 42.53
C GLY A 302 -18.97 18.17 42.66
N LEU A 303 -17.68 18.34 42.35
CA LEU A 303 -17.01 19.64 42.27
C LEU A 303 -16.61 19.91 40.81
N ARG A 304 -17.02 21.04 40.24
CA ARG A 304 -16.73 21.44 38.84
C ARG A 304 -15.96 22.75 38.81
N ILE A 305 -14.84 22.79 38.09
CA ILE A 305 -13.93 23.93 38.01
C ILE A 305 -13.85 24.37 36.56
N THR A 306 -14.28 25.61 36.28
CA THR A 306 -14.42 26.10 34.90
C THR A 306 -13.37 27.13 34.50
N SER A 307 -12.71 27.78 35.47
CA SER A 307 -11.66 28.79 35.22
C SER A 307 -10.86 29.13 36.49
N GLY A 308 -9.83 29.97 36.34
CA GLY A 308 -8.98 30.42 37.43
C GLY A 308 -7.90 29.41 37.83
N THR A 309 -7.41 29.50 39.07
CA THR A 309 -6.49 28.53 39.66
C THR A 309 -6.97 28.13 41.05
N ARG A 310 -7.40 26.89 41.24
CA ARG A 310 -7.99 26.42 42.49
C ARG A 310 -7.04 25.46 43.19
N THR A 311 -6.48 25.87 44.32
CA THR A 311 -5.59 25.03 45.12
C THR A 311 -6.40 24.31 46.18
N LEU A 312 -6.61 23.01 46.04
CA LEU A 312 -7.37 22.20 47.00
C LEU A 312 -6.40 21.65 48.05
N THR A 313 -6.55 22.08 49.31
CA THR A 313 -5.68 21.62 50.43
C THR A 313 -6.45 20.93 51.57
N GLY A 314 -7.79 20.94 51.51
CA GLY A 314 -8.67 20.17 52.40
C GLY A 314 -8.55 18.65 52.23
N SER A 315 -8.97 17.90 53.26
CA SER A 315 -9.10 16.43 53.19
C SER A 315 -10.50 16.10 52.71
N ASN A 316 -10.61 15.83 51.41
CA ASN A 316 -11.88 15.77 50.69
C ASN A 316 -12.35 14.31 50.58
N SER A 317 -13.65 14.09 50.76
CA SER A 317 -14.30 12.78 50.73
C SER A 317 -15.48 12.70 49.75
N PHE A 318 -15.71 13.74 48.95
CA PHE A 318 -16.81 13.76 47.98
C PHE A 318 -16.64 12.71 46.86
N SER A 319 -17.75 12.21 46.32
CA SER A 319 -17.79 11.08 45.36
C SER A 319 -18.47 11.37 44.02
N GLY A 320 -19.21 12.48 43.87
CA GLY A 320 -20.01 12.79 42.67
C GLY A 320 -19.24 13.41 41.49
N GLY A 321 -17.93 13.23 41.42
CA GLY A 321 -17.06 13.68 40.33
C GLY A 321 -16.25 14.95 40.63
N LEU A 322 -14.99 14.98 40.19
CA LEU A 322 -14.18 16.20 40.06
C LEU A 322 -14.07 16.56 38.56
N PHE A 323 -14.68 17.67 38.14
CA PHE A 323 -14.72 18.10 36.74
C PHE A 323 -13.76 19.28 36.50
N LEU A 324 -12.86 19.12 35.54
CA LEU A 324 -11.79 20.04 35.18
C LEU A 324 -12.04 20.61 33.77
N ASP A 325 -12.95 21.57 33.66
CA ASP A 325 -13.41 22.10 32.36
C ASP A 325 -12.53 23.23 31.80
N GLY A 326 -11.58 23.69 32.61
CA GLY A 326 -10.74 24.84 32.29
C GLY A 326 -10.06 25.43 33.52
N GLY A 327 -9.06 26.27 33.27
CA GLY A 327 -8.19 26.77 34.34
C GLY A 327 -7.27 25.68 34.89
N VAL A 328 -6.77 25.89 36.11
CA VAL A 328 -5.76 25.04 36.74
C VAL A 328 -6.26 24.59 38.11
N THR A 329 -6.28 23.29 38.37
CA THR A 329 -6.52 22.73 39.71
C THR A 329 -5.20 22.26 40.29
N ARG A 330 -4.88 22.69 41.51
CA ARG A 330 -3.65 22.34 42.23
C ARG A 330 -3.98 21.42 43.40
N VAL A 331 -3.20 20.35 43.54
CA VAL A 331 -3.32 19.36 44.62
C VAL A 331 -1.95 19.00 45.18
N GLU A 332 -1.89 18.78 46.49
CA GLU A 332 -0.69 18.37 47.23
C GLU A 332 -0.79 16.88 47.66
N ARG A 333 -2.00 16.34 47.80
CA ARG A 333 -2.24 14.94 48.17
C ARG A 333 -3.41 14.31 47.42
N GLY A 334 -3.40 12.98 47.29
CA GLY A 334 -4.49 12.21 46.67
C GLY A 334 -5.85 12.50 47.29
N GLY A 335 -5.92 12.64 48.61
CA GLY A 335 -7.14 13.05 49.32
C GLY A 335 -7.64 14.48 49.05
N ASN A 336 -6.98 15.27 48.19
CA ASN A 336 -7.57 16.53 47.71
C ASN A 336 -8.56 16.31 46.54
N THR A 337 -8.48 15.19 45.81
CA THR A 337 -9.36 14.90 44.66
C THR A 337 -10.67 14.19 45.02
N GLY A 338 -10.98 14.05 46.32
CA GLY A 338 -12.20 13.39 46.82
C GLY A 338 -11.99 11.94 47.26
N SER A 339 -13.09 11.18 47.31
CA SER A 339 -13.13 9.74 47.62
C SER A 339 -12.28 8.92 46.64
N ILE A 340 -11.87 7.71 47.07
CA ILE A 340 -11.26 6.73 46.16
C ILE A 340 -12.25 6.26 45.07
N SER A 341 -13.55 6.24 45.37
CA SER A 341 -14.61 5.90 44.40
C SER A 341 -15.00 7.08 43.49
N ASN A 342 -14.22 8.18 43.52
CA ASN A 342 -14.53 9.37 42.73
C ASN A 342 -14.03 9.22 41.27
N THR A 343 -14.68 9.91 40.34
CA THR A 343 -14.19 10.06 38.96
C THR A 343 -13.61 11.45 38.76
N ILE A 344 -12.42 11.55 38.16
CA ILE A 344 -11.85 12.82 37.69
C ILE A 344 -12.14 12.94 36.20
N HIS A 345 -12.83 14.01 35.80
CA HIS A 345 -13.17 14.32 34.42
C HIS A 345 -12.29 15.46 33.92
N PHE A 346 -11.50 15.19 32.88
CA PHE A 346 -10.66 16.14 32.17
C PHE A 346 -11.42 16.66 30.95
N ASP A 347 -11.85 17.93 30.99
CA ASP A 347 -12.71 18.56 29.98
C ASP A 347 -12.14 19.94 29.54
N GLY A 348 -10.82 20.03 29.41
CA GLY A 348 -10.09 21.25 28.97
C GLY A 348 -9.27 21.95 30.06
N GLY A 349 -9.27 21.43 31.29
CA GLY A 349 -8.48 21.96 32.41
C GLY A 349 -7.09 21.32 32.58
N GLU A 350 -6.28 21.94 33.43
CA GLU A 350 -4.98 21.43 33.89
C GLU A 350 -5.06 20.93 35.35
N LEU A 351 -4.52 19.74 35.63
CA LEU A 351 -4.28 19.26 37.00
C LEU A 351 -2.78 19.37 37.36
N GLN A 352 -2.41 20.36 38.17
CA GLN A 352 -1.07 20.51 38.72
C GLN A 352 -0.92 19.74 40.04
N ILE A 353 0.06 18.82 40.07
CA ILE A 353 0.39 18.03 41.26
C ILE A 353 1.68 18.59 41.86
N LEU A 354 1.61 19.00 43.14
CA LEU A 354 2.64 19.78 43.81
C LEU A 354 3.54 18.97 44.78
N GLU A 355 3.09 17.81 45.26
CA GLU A 355 3.90 16.89 46.05
C GLU A 355 3.76 15.45 45.54
N SER A 356 4.77 14.61 45.80
CA SER A 356 4.74 13.21 45.38
C SER A 356 3.70 12.41 46.19
N ASN A 357 2.74 11.79 45.51
CA ASN A 357 1.63 11.11 46.18
C ASN A 357 1.00 9.98 45.36
N ILE A 358 0.14 9.20 46.01
CA ILE A 358 -0.75 8.22 45.37
C ILE A 358 -2.11 8.87 45.17
N PHE A 359 -2.59 8.91 43.93
CA PHE A 359 -3.89 9.41 43.55
C PHE A 359 -4.79 8.22 43.20
N ALA A 360 -5.76 7.97 44.08
CA ALA A 360 -6.53 6.73 44.13
C ALA A 360 -8.00 6.90 43.75
N ALA A 361 -8.36 7.97 43.03
CA ALA A 361 -9.64 8.08 42.36
C ALA A 361 -9.78 6.96 41.31
N GLU A 362 -10.94 6.31 41.26
CA GLU A 362 -11.22 5.08 40.52
C GLU A 362 -11.08 5.25 38.99
N THR A 363 -11.60 6.34 38.44
CA THR A 363 -11.61 6.62 36.99
C THR A 363 -11.09 8.02 36.67
N TRP A 364 -10.29 8.12 35.59
CA TRP A 364 -9.67 9.33 35.07
C TRP A 364 -10.13 9.53 33.62
N ASN A 365 -11.28 10.16 33.43
CA ASN A 365 -12.00 10.25 32.16
C ASN A 365 -11.58 11.50 31.36
N VAL A 366 -10.98 11.31 30.18
CA VAL A 366 -10.51 12.38 29.29
C VAL A 366 -11.52 12.64 28.17
N ILE A 367 -12.30 13.71 28.35
CA ILE A 367 -13.46 14.10 27.53
C ILE A 367 -13.09 15.13 26.46
N SER A 368 -12.19 16.04 26.80
CA SER A 368 -11.60 17.07 25.93
C SER A 368 -10.08 17.12 26.13
N ASP A 369 -9.34 17.65 25.15
CA ASP A 369 -7.87 17.73 25.23
C ASP A 369 -7.45 18.54 26.47
N SER A 370 -6.67 17.93 27.36
CA SER A 370 -6.45 18.41 28.74
C SER A 370 -5.01 18.14 29.20
N VAL A 371 -4.65 18.64 30.38
CA VAL A 371 -3.26 18.59 30.87
C VAL A 371 -3.17 18.01 32.28
N ILE A 372 -2.16 17.16 32.52
CA ILE A 372 -1.73 16.73 33.85
C ILE A 372 -0.25 17.12 34.04
N SER A 373 0.04 17.80 35.14
CA SER A 373 1.32 18.48 35.33
C SER A 373 1.99 18.14 36.66
N PRO A 374 2.66 16.98 36.78
CA PRO A 374 3.52 16.67 37.92
C PRO A 374 4.69 17.67 38.00
N GLN A 375 4.65 18.62 38.93
CA GLN A 375 5.61 19.75 39.01
C GLN A 375 6.99 19.33 39.54
N ASN A 376 7.79 18.63 38.72
CA ASN A 376 9.08 18.03 39.09
C ASN A 376 9.01 17.00 40.24
N ILE A 377 7.83 16.43 40.47
CA ILE A 377 7.54 15.44 41.52
C ILE A 377 7.16 14.08 40.91
N GLU A 378 6.83 13.09 41.74
CA GLU A 378 6.34 11.78 41.31
C GLU A 378 4.85 11.58 41.64
N ALA A 379 4.00 11.55 40.61
CA ALA A 379 2.57 11.25 40.75
C ALA A 379 2.30 9.78 40.40
N ARG A 380 1.69 9.02 41.32
CA ARG A 380 1.28 7.63 41.09
C ARG A 380 -0.24 7.54 40.95
N ILE A 381 -0.74 7.21 39.76
CA ILE A 381 -2.17 7.06 39.48
C ILE A 381 -2.54 5.58 39.55
N THR A 382 -3.40 5.19 40.49
CA THR A 382 -3.86 3.79 40.61
C THR A 382 -5.20 3.52 39.95
N GLY A 383 -5.96 4.57 39.61
CA GLY A 383 -7.20 4.47 38.84
C GLY A 383 -6.97 4.33 37.34
N ASN A 384 -8.06 4.02 36.64
CA ASN A 384 -8.07 3.72 35.21
C ASN A 384 -8.35 4.99 34.39
N PHE A 385 -7.49 5.31 33.44
CA PHE A 385 -7.76 6.30 32.40
C PHE A 385 -8.78 5.76 31.40
N THR A 386 -9.70 6.63 30.98
CA THR A 386 -10.75 6.31 29.99
C THR A 386 -10.95 7.51 29.07
N GLY A 387 -11.60 7.29 27.92
CA GLY A 387 -11.88 8.34 26.93
C GLY A 387 -11.04 8.22 25.67
N SER A 388 -11.07 9.27 24.84
CA SER A 388 -10.56 9.25 23.46
C SER A 388 -9.84 10.54 23.03
N LYS A 389 -9.46 11.38 24.00
CA LYS A 389 -8.83 12.69 23.80
C LYS A 389 -7.38 12.72 24.27
N GLN A 390 -6.69 13.79 23.92
CA GLN A 390 -5.30 13.97 24.31
C GLN A 390 -5.21 14.33 25.80
N LEU A 391 -4.35 13.65 26.53
CA LEU A 391 -3.87 14.07 27.85
C LEU A 391 -2.39 14.45 27.71
N GLU A 392 -2.10 15.74 27.81
CA GLU A 392 -0.74 16.25 27.82
C GLU A 392 -0.11 16.09 29.21
N ILE A 393 1.13 15.61 29.25
CA ILE A 393 1.95 15.40 30.44
C ILE A 393 3.11 16.40 30.36
N GLN A 394 3.14 17.34 31.31
CA GLN A 394 4.16 18.40 31.38
C GLN A 394 4.68 18.65 32.80
N GLY A 395 5.62 19.59 32.97
CA GLY A 395 6.04 20.11 34.28
C GLY A 395 7.28 19.40 34.87
N GLY A 396 7.99 18.61 34.08
CA GLY A 396 9.29 18.02 34.41
C GLY A 396 9.25 16.81 35.35
N GLY A 397 8.11 16.50 35.96
CA GLY A 397 7.96 15.36 36.89
C GLY A 397 7.71 14.02 36.21
N LYS A 398 7.37 13.01 37.03
CA LYS A 398 7.03 11.65 36.58
C LYS A 398 5.55 11.37 36.83
N LEU A 399 4.88 10.82 35.82
CA LEU A 399 3.55 10.24 35.94
C LEU A 399 3.65 8.70 35.83
N PHE A 400 3.32 8.00 36.91
CA PHE A 400 3.24 6.54 36.93
C PHE A 400 1.81 6.07 36.72
N LEU A 401 1.59 5.32 35.65
CA LEU A 401 0.36 4.57 35.43
C LEU A 401 0.44 3.25 36.23
N ARG A 402 -0.47 3.04 37.18
CA ARG A 402 -0.63 1.79 37.94
C ARG A 402 -2.06 1.19 37.81
N GLY A 403 -2.98 1.91 37.17
CA GLY A 403 -4.31 1.43 36.79
C GLY A 403 -4.30 0.65 35.46
N ASP A 404 -5.46 0.07 35.12
CA ASP A 404 -5.71 -0.57 33.82
C ASP A 404 -6.26 0.48 32.85
N ASN A 405 -5.49 0.85 31.84
CA ASN A 405 -5.88 1.90 30.90
C ASN A 405 -6.25 1.31 29.53
N SER A 406 -6.68 0.05 29.49
CA SER A 406 -7.12 -0.61 28.25
C SER A 406 -8.32 0.06 27.58
N ASP A 407 -9.18 0.72 28.35
CA ASP A 407 -10.31 1.54 27.88
C ASP A 407 -9.91 2.97 27.44
N PHE A 408 -8.64 3.36 27.56
CA PHE A 408 -8.15 4.65 27.06
C PHE A 408 -7.72 4.55 25.59
N THR A 409 -8.56 5.10 24.72
CA THR A 409 -8.36 5.16 23.25
C THR A 409 -7.78 6.50 22.78
N GLY A 410 -7.41 7.36 23.73
CA GLY A 410 -6.84 8.68 23.46
C GLY A 410 -5.31 8.66 23.31
N GLU A 411 -4.72 9.84 23.44
CA GLU A 411 -3.27 10.05 23.30
C GLU A 411 -2.66 10.55 24.62
N PHE A 412 -1.57 9.91 25.07
CA PHE A 412 -0.68 10.51 26.06
C PHE A 412 0.42 11.31 25.33
N LEU A 413 0.35 12.64 25.39
CA LEU A 413 1.37 13.52 24.84
C LEU A 413 2.36 13.92 25.94
N VAL A 414 3.58 13.39 25.92
CA VAL A 414 4.66 13.79 26.85
C VAL A 414 5.40 15.00 26.27
N SER A 415 4.95 16.20 26.63
CA SER A 415 5.58 17.46 26.21
C SER A 415 6.78 17.85 27.08
N ASP A 416 6.75 17.50 28.36
CA ASP A 416 7.85 17.73 29.32
C ASP A 416 7.76 16.73 30.50
N GLY A 417 8.89 16.25 31.01
CA GLY A 417 8.92 15.25 32.08
C GLY A 417 8.81 13.80 31.57
N GLN A 418 8.19 12.90 32.35
CA GLN A 418 8.24 11.46 32.09
C GLN A 418 6.90 10.73 32.30
N LEU A 419 6.53 9.86 31.36
CA LEU A 419 5.47 8.85 31.51
C LEU A 419 6.09 7.49 31.83
N TRP A 420 5.63 6.84 32.90
CA TRP A 420 6.07 5.52 33.34
C TRP A 420 4.88 4.54 33.32
N ALA A 421 4.92 3.57 32.42
CA ALA A 421 3.99 2.44 32.42
C ALA A 421 4.39 1.47 33.55
N GLY A 422 3.71 1.56 34.69
CA GLY A 422 4.20 1.09 35.99
C GLY A 422 3.85 -0.35 36.35
N ARG A 423 3.40 -1.17 35.41
CA ARG A 423 3.06 -2.60 35.60
C ARG A 423 2.95 -3.24 34.20
N ASN A 424 2.47 -4.48 34.13
CA ASN A 424 2.03 -5.04 32.84
C ASN A 424 0.66 -4.50 32.47
N ASP A 425 0.41 -4.31 31.17
CA ASP A 425 -0.88 -3.86 30.62
C ASP A 425 -1.39 -2.60 31.36
N SER A 426 -0.51 -1.61 31.49
CA SER A 426 -0.83 -0.23 31.90
C SER A 426 -1.35 0.60 30.71
N LEU A 427 -1.21 0.14 29.47
CA LEU A 427 -1.70 0.79 28.25
C LEU A 427 -2.67 -0.12 27.48
N GLY A 428 -3.55 0.49 26.69
CA GLY A 428 -4.46 -0.22 25.80
C GLY A 428 -3.94 -0.30 24.37
N ASN A 429 -4.28 -1.38 23.65
CA ASN A 429 -3.89 -1.58 22.24
C ASN A 429 -4.45 -0.55 21.24
N GLN A 430 -5.20 0.45 21.70
CA GLN A 430 -5.65 1.62 20.93
C GLN A 430 -5.10 2.95 21.46
N THR A 431 -4.40 2.94 22.60
CA THR A 431 -3.75 4.13 23.17
C THR A 431 -2.63 4.63 22.25
N ALA A 432 -2.60 5.93 21.98
CA ALA A 432 -1.46 6.58 21.34
C ALA A 432 -0.50 7.15 22.39
N VAL A 433 0.81 7.08 22.12
CA VAL A 433 1.84 7.73 22.94
C VAL A 433 2.71 8.61 22.05
N THR A 434 2.74 9.91 22.31
CA THR A 434 3.65 10.85 21.62
C THR A 434 4.66 11.43 22.61
N VAL A 435 5.94 11.25 22.34
CA VAL A 435 7.05 11.76 23.18
C VAL A 435 7.78 12.88 22.44
N THR A 436 7.67 14.11 22.94
CA THR A 436 8.39 15.25 22.36
C THR A 436 9.85 15.30 22.85
N SER A 437 10.65 16.25 22.37
CA SER A 437 12.08 16.34 22.73
C SER A 437 12.34 16.72 24.20
N GLY A 438 11.32 17.17 24.94
CA GLY A 438 11.39 17.38 26.40
C GLY A 438 10.87 16.19 27.21
N GLY A 439 10.27 15.19 26.56
CA GLY A 439 9.61 14.06 27.19
C GLY A 439 10.46 12.79 27.24
N ALA A 440 10.11 11.91 28.17
CA ALA A 440 10.55 10.52 28.20
C ALA A 440 9.38 9.55 28.44
N PHE A 441 9.45 8.36 27.85
CA PHE A 441 8.56 7.24 28.10
C PHE A 441 9.35 6.02 28.58
N GLN A 442 8.89 5.39 29.66
CA GLN A 442 9.57 4.31 30.37
C GLN A 442 8.62 3.15 30.66
N LEU A 443 9.06 1.92 30.45
CA LEU A 443 8.35 0.71 30.90
C LEU A 443 8.88 0.19 32.25
N GLU A 444 7.97 -0.25 33.13
CA GLU A 444 8.23 -1.12 34.31
C GLU A 444 7.48 -2.47 34.21
N GLY A 445 6.97 -2.81 33.03
CA GLY A 445 6.24 -4.04 32.75
C GLY A 445 6.00 -4.20 31.25
N ASN A 446 5.52 -5.37 30.85
CA ASN A 446 5.22 -5.65 29.44
C ASN A 446 3.97 -4.90 29.00
N GLU A 447 4.03 -4.21 27.87
CA GLU A 447 2.99 -3.26 27.46
C GLU A 447 2.45 -3.48 26.04
N ASN A 448 1.16 -3.15 25.88
CA ASN A 448 0.44 -3.17 24.62
C ASN A 448 -0.06 -1.75 24.32
N TRP A 449 0.29 -1.17 23.17
CA TRP A 449 -0.24 0.15 22.76
C TRP A 449 -0.61 0.22 21.27
N GLY A 450 -1.43 1.20 20.90
CA GLY A 450 -1.89 1.40 19.53
C GLY A 450 -0.82 2.02 18.64
N SER A 451 -0.39 3.24 18.94
CA SER A 451 0.60 3.97 18.13
C SER A 451 1.66 4.65 19.00
N ILE A 452 2.87 4.84 18.46
CA ILE A 452 3.96 5.52 19.17
C ILE A 452 4.73 6.47 18.25
N ARG A 453 4.75 7.75 18.63
CA ARG A 453 5.54 8.78 17.96
C ARG A 453 6.55 9.32 18.93
N SER A 454 7.79 9.50 18.50
CA SER A 454 8.83 10.05 19.37
C SER A 454 9.73 10.99 18.61
N VAL A 455 10.17 12.06 19.28
CA VAL A 455 11.44 12.75 19.02
C VAL A 455 12.26 12.88 20.32
N GLY A 456 11.86 12.18 21.38
CA GLY A 456 12.42 12.20 22.73
C GLY A 456 13.12 10.90 23.12
N PHE A 457 12.95 10.47 24.37
CA PHE A 457 13.56 9.25 24.92
C PHE A 457 12.51 8.17 25.20
N VAL A 458 12.69 6.97 24.65
CA VAL A 458 11.85 5.79 24.88
C VAL A 458 12.72 4.67 25.44
N ASN A 459 12.42 4.17 26.63
CA ASN A 459 13.18 3.09 27.26
C ASN A 459 12.28 1.92 27.65
N LEU A 460 12.51 0.78 27.02
CA LEU A 460 11.77 -0.45 27.27
C LEU A 460 12.28 -1.17 28.53
N GLY A 461 13.49 -0.84 29.02
CA GLY A 461 14.10 -1.57 30.13
C GLY A 461 14.29 -3.05 29.76
N GLU A 462 13.93 -3.96 30.65
CA GLU A 462 13.95 -5.41 30.39
C GLU A 462 12.60 -5.95 29.85
N TYR A 463 11.67 -5.07 29.48
CA TYR A 463 10.26 -5.41 29.23
C TYR A 463 9.86 -5.36 27.76
N ASP A 464 8.95 -6.25 27.37
CA ASP A 464 8.46 -6.34 26.00
C ASP A 464 7.42 -5.25 25.69
N ALA A 465 7.52 -4.67 24.51
CA ALA A 465 6.60 -3.70 23.94
C ALA A 465 5.88 -4.29 22.72
N LYS A 466 4.55 -4.20 22.67
CA LYS A 466 3.77 -4.65 21.52
C LYS A 466 2.89 -3.53 20.95
N VAL A 467 3.12 -3.22 19.67
CA VAL A 467 2.53 -2.07 18.97
C VAL A 467 1.50 -2.53 17.95
N PHE A 468 0.27 -2.04 18.07
CA PHE A 468 -0.88 -2.34 17.21
C PHE A 468 -1.14 -1.21 16.19
N GLU A 469 -0.07 -0.66 15.60
CA GLU A 469 -0.15 0.48 14.70
C GLU A 469 -0.97 0.13 13.45
N SER A 470 -1.84 1.05 13.01
CA SER A 470 -2.77 0.85 11.90
C SER A 470 -2.61 1.86 10.77
N GLY A 471 -1.95 2.99 11.03
CA GLY A 471 -1.49 3.96 10.04
C GLY A 471 0.03 3.91 9.94
N THR A 472 0.69 5.07 10.08
CA THR A 472 2.14 5.15 10.16
C THR A 472 2.57 5.98 11.36
N SER A 473 3.56 5.46 12.08
CA SER A 473 4.28 6.12 13.16
C SER A 473 5.76 6.31 12.83
N THR A 474 6.40 7.27 13.50
CA THR A 474 7.83 7.50 13.36
C THR A 474 8.43 7.79 14.72
N LEU A 475 9.48 7.03 15.04
CA LEU A 475 10.36 7.30 16.15
C LEU A 475 11.61 7.94 15.59
N SER A 476 11.87 9.13 16.10
CA SER A 476 13.14 9.84 16.12
C SER A 476 13.59 9.93 17.58
N GLY A 477 14.88 10.15 17.85
CA GLY A 477 15.40 10.19 19.22
C GLY A 477 15.68 8.80 19.79
N VAL A 478 16.07 8.70 21.06
CA VAL A 478 16.70 7.48 21.59
C VAL A 478 15.65 6.42 21.94
N VAL A 479 15.83 5.21 21.41
CA VAL A 479 15.16 3.98 21.88
C VAL A 479 16.21 3.13 22.58
N SER A 480 15.95 2.67 23.80
CA SER A 480 16.88 1.84 24.59
C SER A 480 16.18 0.71 25.35
N GLY A 481 16.96 -0.25 25.82
CA GLY A 481 16.48 -1.42 26.58
C GLY A 481 16.94 -2.74 25.99
N SER A 482 16.59 -3.84 26.66
CA SER A 482 16.86 -5.23 26.25
C SER A 482 15.58 -6.07 26.06
N GLY A 483 14.40 -5.53 26.35
CA GLY A 483 13.12 -6.19 26.05
C GLY A 483 12.73 -6.12 24.57
N THR A 484 11.82 -6.99 24.13
CA THR A 484 11.45 -7.14 22.71
C THR A 484 10.55 -6.01 22.24
N PHE A 485 10.85 -5.38 21.09
CA PHE A 485 9.90 -4.49 20.41
C PHE A 485 9.18 -5.26 19.29
N THR A 486 7.88 -5.53 19.49
CA THR A 486 7.02 -6.29 18.57
C THR A 486 6.04 -5.37 17.83
N MET A 487 6.17 -5.30 16.51
CA MET A 487 5.14 -4.74 15.63
C MET A 487 4.09 -5.81 15.30
N ALA A 488 2.82 -5.55 15.65
CA ALA A 488 1.71 -6.49 15.53
C ALA A 488 0.43 -5.91 14.90
N GLY A 489 0.41 -4.59 14.64
CA GLY A 489 -0.64 -3.95 13.85
C GLY A 489 -0.41 -4.10 12.34
N THR A 490 -1.38 -3.68 11.53
CA THR A 490 -1.31 -3.75 10.06
C THR A 490 -0.59 -2.55 9.41
N GLY A 491 -0.24 -1.55 10.21
CA GLY A 491 0.39 -0.30 9.77
C GLY A 491 1.91 -0.40 9.70
N GLU A 492 2.56 0.75 9.90
CA GLU A 492 3.99 0.92 9.72
C GLU A 492 4.61 1.69 10.90
N VAL A 493 5.66 1.14 11.50
CA VAL A 493 6.53 1.87 12.43
C VAL A 493 7.85 2.17 11.74
N ARG A 494 8.23 3.44 11.65
CA ARG A 494 9.54 3.87 11.15
C ARG A 494 10.46 4.20 12.30
N PHE A 495 11.63 3.57 12.36
CA PHE A 495 12.77 4.11 13.10
C PHE A 495 13.58 4.95 12.11
N ASP A 496 13.68 6.26 12.35
CA ASP A 496 14.40 7.19 11.48
C ASP A 496 15.85 7.42 11.90
N ASN A 497 16.63 8.09 11.06
CA ASN A 497 18.07 8.29 11.25
C ASN A 497 18.51 9.06 12.52
N GLN A 498 17.58 9.56 13.35
CA GLN A 498 17.90 10.10 14.67
C GLN A 498 17.88 9.03 15.78
N VAL A 499 17.37 7.82 15.51
CA VAL A 499 17.29 6.76 16.52
C VAL A 499 18.64 6.14 16.79
N ARG A 500 19.06 6.16 18.07
CA ARG A 500 20.26 5.46 18.53
C ARG A 500 19.95 3.99 18.82
N ILE A 501 19.66 3.21 17.77
CA ILE A 501 19.40 1.77 17.90
C ILE A 501 20.59 1.02 18.53
N GLN A 502 21.81 1.56 18.44
CA GLN A 502 22.98 1.07 19.18
C GLN A 502 22.83 1.06 20.73
N ASP A 503 21.87 1.80 21.28
CA ASP A 503 21.57 1.87 22.72
C ASP A 503 20.42 0.88 23.09
N PHE A 504 19.92 0.11 22.11
CA PHE A 504 18.94 -0.97 22.24
C PHE A 504 19.61 -2.33 21.96
N ASP A 505 19.58 -3.21 22.97
CA ASP A 505 20.23 -4.53 23.00
C ASP A 505 19.19 -5.67 22.99
N GLY A 506 17.91 -5.34 22.82
CA GLY A 506 16.79 -6.28 22.76
C GLY A 506 16.47 -6.75 21.35
N ASP A 507 15.44 -7.58 21.24
CA ASP A 507 14.99 -8.16 19.98
C ASP A 507 13.97 -7.26 19.27
N LEU A 508 13.92 -7.34 17.93
CA LEU A 508 12.89 -6.71 17.10
C LEU A 508 12.04 -7.79 16.46
N ALA A 509 10.71 -7.70 16.57
CA ALA A 509 9.78 -8.65 15.99
C ALA A 509 8.73 -7.96 15.11
N VAL A 510 8.39 -8.56 13.96
CA VAL A 510 7.29 -8.10 13.09
C VAL A 510 6.36 -9.29 12.82
N THR A 511 5.19 -9.30 13.45
CA THR A 511 4.18 -10.35 13.27
C THR A 511 3.08 -9.95 12.29
N ASN A 512 3.00 -8.66 11.95
CA ASN A 512 2.05 -8.07 11.00
C ASN A 512 2.57 -6.66 10.64
N GLY A 513 2.09 -6.09 9.52
CA GLY A 513 2.48 -4.75 9.09
C GLY A 513 3.98 -4.63 8.80
N GLN A 514 4.54 -3.45 9.03
CA GLN A 514 5.91 -3.11 8.61
C GLN A 514 6.69 -2.39 9.71
N LEU A 515 7.97 -2.77 9.88
CA LEU A 515 8.97 -2.03 10.65
C LEU A 515 10.06 -1.55 9.68
N GLU A 516 10.12 -0.25 9.41
CA GLU A 516 11.15 0.37 8.58
C GLU A 516 12.33 0.84 9.44
N LEU A 517 13.52 0.33 9.15
CA LEU A 517 14.80 0.77 9.70
C LEU A 517 15.49 1.69 8.67
N ASN A 518 15.40 3.01 8.86
CA ASN A 518 15.82 4.00 7.87
C ASN A 518 17.13 4.74 8.23
N GLY A 519 18.16 4.53 7.41
CA GLY A 519 19.33 5.42 7.38
C GLY A 519 20.29 5.32 8.57
N PHE A 520 20.37 4.14 9.21
CA PHE A 520 21.28 3.90 10.32
C PHE A 520 22.63 3.33 9.87
N SER A 521 23.73 3.95 10.28
CA SER A 521 25.00 3.20 10.40
C SER A 521 24.98 2.34 11.67
N ILE A 522 24.02 1.40 11.76
CA ILE A 522 24.16 0.25 12.65
C ILE A 522 25.37 -0.53 12.13
N THR A 523 26.43 -0.58 12.94
CA THR A 523 27.53 -1.54 12.78
C THR A 523 27.30 -2.81 13.58
N ARG A 524 26.41 -2.77 14.58
CA ARG A 524 25.97 -3.95 15.34
C ARG A 524 24.61 -3.68 15.98
N PHE A 525 23.62 -4.50 15.64
CA PHE A 525 22.39 -4.66 16.42
C PHE A 525 22.62 -5.80 17.42
N GLY A 526 22.18 -5.65 18.67
CA GLY A 526 22.52 -6.58 19.76
C GLY A 526 21.72 -7.88 19.75
N GLY A 527 20.41 -7.78 19.47
CA GLY A 527 19.46 -8.89 19.54
C GLY A 527 19.18 -9.62 18.22
N GLN A 528 18.03 -10.26 18.18
CA GLN A 528 17.47 -10.98 17.04
C GLN A 528 16.48 -10.10 16.26
N MET A 529 16.40 -10.29 14.94
CA MET A 529 15.31 -9.76 14.12
C MET A 529 14.39 -10.90 13.69
N MET A 530 13.18 -10.92 14.22
CA MET A 530 12.14 -11.92 13.96
C MET A 530 11.07 -11.36 13.00
N THR A 531 10.64 -12.14 12.03
CA THR A 531 9.44 -11.83 11.23
C THR A 531 8.58 -13.08 11.10
N SER A 532 7.26 -12.91 11.02
CA SER A 532 6.33 -14.04 10.83
C SER A 532 5.06 -13.59 10.13
N GLY A 533 4.42 -14.51 9.40
CA GLY A 533 3.20 -14.22 8.64
C GLY A 533 3.45 -13.13 7.60
N ASP A 534 2.54 -12.14 7.55
CA ASP A 534 2.65 -11.00 6.62
C ASP A 534 3.61 -9.90 7.11
N GLY A 535 4.34 -10.13 8.22
CA GLY A 535 5.24 -9.14 8.83
C GLY A 535 6.46 -8.77 7.98
N VAL A 536 6.69 -7.48 7.77
CA VAL A 536 7.76 -6.93 6.92
C VAL A 536 8.82 -6.19 7.74
N ALA A 537 10.06 -6.67 7.66
CA ALA A 537 11.26 -5.97 8.12
C ALA A 537 11.88 -5.18 6.96
N GLU A 538 11.60 -3.88 6.82
CA GLU A 538 12.22 -3.04 5.79
C GLU A 538 13.55 -2.44 6.27
N PHE A 539 14.63 -2.64 5.52
CA PHE A 539 15.91 -1.96 5.68
C PHE A 539 16.08 -0.92 4.56
N ASN A 540 15.88 0.37 4.89
CA ASN A 540 15.86 1.46 3.91
C ASN A 540 17.20 2.22 3.89
N THR A 541 18.12 1.78 3.02
CA THR A 541 19.50 2.30 2.90
C THR A 541 19.58 3.51 1.97
N ARG A 542 18.88 4.63 2.27
CA ARG A 542 18.70 5.72 1.30
C ARG A 542 20.00 6.42 0.82
N ARG A 543 21.02 6.52 1.68
CA ARG A 543 22.29 7.24 1.39
C ARG A 543 23.53 6.68 2.11
N THR A 544 23.34 5.71 2.98
CA THR A 544 24.37 5.18 3.88
C THR A 544 24.29 3.66 3.85
N ASP A 545 25.45 3.02 3.78
CA ASP A 545 25.52 1.58 3.94
C ASP A 545 25.16 1.22 5.39
N MET A 546 24.51 0.07 5.57
CA MET A 546 24.08 -0.48 6.85
C MET A 546 24.65 -1.89 7.00
N THR A 547 25.00 -2.31 8.22
CA THR A 547 25.47 -3.67 8.49
C THR A 547 24.61 -4.32 9.58
N PHE A 548 24.01 -5.46 9.27
CA PHE A 548 23.30 -6.29 10.24
C PHE A 548 24.08 -7.58 10.51
N ASP A 549 24.60 -7.69 11.73
CA ASP A 549 25.46 -8.77 12.22
C ASP A 549 24.75 -9.61 13.31
N GLY A 550 23.43 -9.46 13.43
CA GLY A 550 22.57 -10.20 14.36
C GLY A 550 22.05 -11.52 13.79
N THR A 551 21.25 -12.22 14.59
CA THR A 551 20.48 -13.39 14.12
C THR A 551 19.19 -12.91 13.44
N PHE A 552 18.77 -13.61 12.38
CA PHE A 552 17.43 -13.46 11.80
C PHE A 552 16.66 -14.76 11.99
N ASP A 553 15.40 -14.63 12.40
CA ASP A 553 14.39 -15.67 12.36
C ASP A 553 13.27 -15.18 11.44
N ASN A 554 13.47 -15.33 10.13
CA ASN A 554 12.60 -14.77 9.09
C ASN A 554 11.65 -15.84 8.57
N ASP A 555 10.41 -15.86 9.07
CA ASP A 555 9.28 -16.59 8.48
C ASP A 555 8.25 -15.64 7.82
N GLY A 556 8.53 -14.33 7.84
CA GLY A 556 7.80 -13.30 7.09
C GLY A 556 8.60 -12.79 5.88
N ARG A 557 8.78 -11.47 5.78
CA ARG A 557 9.60 -10.85 4.72
C ARG A 557 10.65 -9.88 5.26
N LEU A 558 11.89 -10.05 4.85
CA LEU A 558 12.95 -9.03 4.91
C LEU A 558 12.93 -8.26 3.58
N LEU A 559 12.72 -6.94 3.61
CA LEU A 559 12.66 -6.08 2.43
C LEU A 559 13.85 -5.10 2.41
N LYS A 560 14.64 -5.11 1.35
CA LYS A 560 15.75 -4.18 1.13
C LYS A 560 15.35 -3.08 0.15
N THR A 561 15.38 -1.82 0.61
CA THR A 561 15.15 -0.62 -0.21
C THR A 561 16.29 0.41 -0.03
N GLY A 562 16.17 1.55 -0.72
CA GLY A 562 17.20 2.60 -0.75
C GLY A 562 18.43 2.22 -1.58
N SER A 563 19.16 3.21 -2.10
CA SER A 563 20.19 3.00 -3.12
C SER A 563 21.54 2.47 -2.61
N SER A 564 21.81 2.51 -1.30
CA SER A 564 23.07 2.04 -0.70
C SER A 564 23.05 0.54 -0.39
N THR A 565 24.11 0.05 0.26
CA THR A 565 24.32 -1.38 0.56
C THR A 565 23.79 -1.73 1.95
N LEU A 566 23.03 -2.82 2.06
CA LEU A 566 22.84 -3.54 3.33
C LEU A 566 23.78 -4.74 3.31
N THR A 567 24.77 -4.77 4.20
CA THR A 567 25.54 -6.00 4.46
C THR A 567 24.83 -6.81 5.53
N VAL A 568 24.52 -8.07 5.25
CA VAL A 568 24.01 -9.03 6.23
C VAL A 568 25.05 -10.14 6.44
N SER A 569 25.44 -10.39 7.68
CA SER A 569 26.37 -11.46 8.06
C SER A 569 25.72 -12.49 9.01
N PRO A 570 24.45 -12.91 8.81
CA PRO A 570 23.67 -13.46 9.91
C PRO A 570 24.02 -14.90 10.22
N THR A 571 23.90 -15.24 11.49
CA THR A 571 23.69 -16.62 11.91
C THR A 571 22.18 -16.89 11.87
N SER A 572 21.67 -17.33 10.72
CA SER A 572 20.24 -17.69 10.58
C SER A 572 19.92 -18.98 11.35
N SER A 573 18.85 -18.97 12.14
CA SER A 573 18.07 -20.18 12.44
C SER A 573 17.40 -20.72 11.15
N ALA A 574 16.62 -21.80 11.26
CA ALA A 574 15.95 -22.40 10.10
C ALA A 574 14.72 -21.55 9.66
N SER A 575 15.00 -20.49 8.91
CA SER A 575 14.06 -19.46 8.42
C SER A 575 13.43 -19.83 7.08
N THR A 576 12.10 -19.79 6.96
CA THR A 576 11.34 -20.16 5.74
C THR A 576 10.89 -18.96 4.87
N GLY A 577 11.06 -17.74 5.37
CA GLY A 577 10.55 -16.51 4.78
C GLY A 577 11.27 -16.01 3.54
N VAL A 578 10.82 -14.85 3.07
CA VAL A 578 11.30 -14.19 1.84
C VAL A 578 12.32 -13.10 2.17
N VAL A 579 13.36 -13.00 1.35
CA VAL A 579 14.31 -11.88 1.31
C VAL A 579 14.10 -11.15 -0.01
N GLU A 580 13.50 -9.97 0.02
CA GLU A 580 13.22 -9.16 -1.17
C GLU A 580 14.26 -8.04 -1.34
N VAL A 581 14.81 -7.91 -2.56
CA VAL A 581 15.78 -6.88 -2.93
C VAL A 581 15.21 -5.96 -4.01
N ALA A 582 14.53 -4.90 -3.57
CA ALA A 582 13.83 -3.98 -4.45
C ALA A 582 14.70 -2.81 -4.95
N GLN A 583 15.65 -2.32 -4.14
CA GLN A 583 16.56 -1.22 -4.52
C GLN A 583 17.93 -1.33 -3.83
N GLY A 584 18.97 -0.81 -4.48
CA GLY A 584 20.35 -0.82 -3.98
C GLY A 584 20.91 -2.24 -3.83
N THR A 585 21.94 -2.41 -3.01
CA THR A 585 22.64 -3.70 -2.86
C THR A 585 22.29 -4.42 -1.56
N LEU A 586 21.89 -5.69 -1.61
CA LEU A 586 21.94 -6.61 -0.49
C LEU A 586 23.20 -7.47 -0.61
N ARG A 587 24.14 -7.31 0.33
CA ARG A 587 25.40 -8.06 0.36
C ARG A 587 25.37 -9.10 1.47
N ALA A 588 25.42 -10.39 1.12
CA ALA A 588 25.34 -11.47 2.10
C ALA A 588 26.71 -12.11 2.37
N ILE A 589 27.09 -12.23 3.65
CA ILE A 589 28.32 -12.89 4.11
C ILE A 589 27.91 -14.09 4.99
N GLY A 590 27.34 -15.11 4.36
CA GLY A 590 26.86 -16.32 5.04
C GLY A 590 25.63 -16.93 4.38
N ARG A 591 24.84 -17.67 5.16
CA ARG A 591 23.54 -18.18 4.73
C ARG A 591 22.53 -17.03 4.67
N LEU A 592 21.63 -17.04 3.68
CA LEU A 592 20.54 -16.07 3.62
C LEU A 592 19.49 -16.32 4.70
N PRO A 593 18.92 -15.26 5.29
CA PRO A 593 17.86 -15.38 6.28
C PRO A 593 16.50 -15.61 5.59
N GLY A 594 16.36 -16.71 4.86
CA GLY A 594 15.14 -17.09 4.16
C GLY A 594 15.38 -18.20 3.14
N GLU A 595 14.32 -18.90 2.74
CA GLU A 595 14.36 -19.92 1.68
C GLU A 595 14.24 -19.28 0.29
N THR A 596 13.57 -18.13 0.18
CA THR A 596 13.35 -17.42 -1.08
C THR A 596 14.11 -16.10 -1.13
N LEU A 597 14.90 -15.89 -2.20
CA LEU A 597 15.42 -14.59 -2.61
C LEU A 597 14.51 -14.04 -3.74
N ASP A 598 13.81 -12.94 -3.50
CA ASP A 598 13.06 -12.20 -4.52
C ASP A 598 13.84 -10.95 -4.95
N MET A 599 14.04 -10.80 -6.26
CA MET A 599 14.80 -9.72 -6.85
C MET A 599 13.86 -8.85 -7.71
N SER A 600 13.36 -7.77 -7.11
CA SER A 600 12.35 -6.86 -7.69
C SER A 600 12.94 -5.54 -8.23
N GLY A 601 14.23 -5.54 -8.60
CA GLY A 601 14.94 -4.42 -9.25
C GLY A 601 16.24 -3.96 -8.59
N GLY A 602 16.71 -4.65 -7.55
CA GLY A 602 17.98 -4.36 -6.87
C GLY A 602 19.13 -5.31 -7.22
N THR A 603 20.26 -5.11 -6.54
CA THR A 603 21.47 -5.93 -6.66
C THR A 603 21.59 -6.85 -5.45
N PHE A 604 21.86 -8.13 -5.68
CA PHE A 604 22.34 -9.06 -4.67
C PHE A 604 23.85 -9.28 -4.85
N GLU A 605 24.64 -9.19 -3.79
CA GLU A 605 26.10 -9.41 -3.81
C GLU A 605 26.49 -10.58 -2.89
N ALA A 606 27.15 -11.59 -3.45
CA ALA A 606 27.70 -12.73 -2.71
C ALA A 606 29.05 -12.37 -2.05
N GLY A 607 29.02 -12.02 -0.76
CA GLY A 607 30.20 -11.80 0.08
C GLY A 607 30.85 -13.08 0.63
N SER A 608 30.21 -14.22 0.42
CA SER A 608 30.73 -15.59 0.59
C SER A 608 30.07 -16.52 -0.43
N ASN A 609 30.37 -17.82 -0.43
CA ASN A 609 29.51 -18.78 -1.14
C ASN A 609 28.10 -18.72 -0.55
N ILE A 610 27.08 -18.64 -1.43
CA ILE A 610 25.67 -18.52 -1.06
C ILE A 610 24.90 -19.73 -1.57
N THR A 611 23.93 -20.19 -0.80
CA THR A 611 22.93 -21.15 -1.25
C THR A 611 21.55 -20.63 -0.87
N THR A 612 20.62 -20.68 -1.81
CA THR A 612 19.20 -20.38 -1.59
C THR A 612 18.35 -21.47 -2.24
N ASP A 613 17.12 -21.62 -1.77
CA ASP A 613 16.24 -22.68 -2.26
C ASP A 613 15.42 -22.17 -3.43
N ASN A 614 14.88 -20.96 -3.35
CA ASN A 614 14.04 -20.35 -4.38
C ASN A 614 14.57 -18.97 -4.79
N LEU A 615 14.61 -18.68 -6.11
CA LEU A 615 14.99 -17.39 -6.68
C LEU A 615 13.86 -16.87 -7.56
N VAL A 616 13.29 -15.73 -7.19
CA VAL A 616 12.24 -15.03 -7.95
C VAL A 616 12.85 -13.79 -8.57
N VAL A 617 12.61 -13.58 -9.87
CA VAL A 617 13.04 -12.39 -10.62
C VAL A 617 11.78 -11.67 -11.09
N SER A 618 11.14 -10.97 -10.16
CA SER A 618 9.76 -10.50 -10.29
C SER A 618 9.55 -9.59 -11.51
N VAL A 619 10.17 -8.40 -11.51
CA VAL A 619 10.04 -7.38 -12.57
C VAL A 619 11.31 -6.53 -12.68
N GLY A 620 11.49 -5.86 -13.82
CA GLY A 620 12.63 -4.97 -14.05
C GLY A 620 13.94 -5.71 -14.36
N GLU A 621 15.07 -5.03 -14.19
CA GLU A 621 16.41 -5.60 -14.27
C GLU A 621 16.97 -5.70 -12.85
N SER A 622 17.41 -6.90 -12.48
CA SER A 622 17.96 -7.26 -11.18
C SER A 622 19.34 -7.86 -11.36
N THR A 623 20.30 -7.52 -10.50
CA THR A 623 21.70 -7.95 -10.66
C THR A 623 22.11 -8.95 -9.59
N LEU A 624 22.48 -10.16 -9.99
CA LEU A 624 23.12 -11.16 -9.14
C LEU A 624 24.65 -11.07 -9.31
N ASP A 625 25.29 -10.29 -8.45
CA ASP A 625 26.75 -10.23 -8.37
C ASP A 625 27.27 -11.38 -7.48
N THR A 626 28.06 -12.26 -8.09
CA THR A 626 28.70 -13.38 -7.38
C THR A 626 30.05 -13.04 -6.78
N GLY A 627 30.61 -11.86 -7.05
CA GLY A 627 31.94 -11.46 -6.61
C GLY A 627 33.00 -12.47 -7.06
N SER A 628 33.62 -13.16 -6.10
CA SER A 628 34.56 -14.27 -6.31
C SER A 628 34.06 -15.60 -5.74
N HIS A 629 32.75 -15.76 -5.58
CA HIS A 629 32.11 -16.83 -4.82
C HIS A 629 31.07 -17.59 -5.67
N ASP A 630 30.70 -18.80 -5.25
CA ASP A 630 29.62 -19.52 -5.91
C ASP A 630 28.25 -19.15 -5.31
N PHE A 631 27.28 -18.85 -6.15
CA PHE A 631 25.86 -18.76 -5.79
C PHE A 631 25.15 -19.99 -6.33
N SER A 632 24.53 -20.78 -5.45
CA SER A 632 23.87 -22.04 -5.82
C SER A 632 22.38 -22.05 -5.47
N LEU A 633 21.53 -22.38 -6.45
CA LEU A 633 20.08 -22.48 -6.30
C LEU A 633 19.62 -23.95 -6.22
N ARG A 634 18.70 -24.30 -5.31
CA ARG A 634 18.33 -25.70 -5.02
C ARG A 634 16.97 -26.16 -5.56
N GLU A 635 15.94 -25.32 -5.58
CA GLU A 635 14.55 -25.74 -5.85
C GLU A 635 13.94 -25.07 -7.07
N SER A 636 13.81 -23.73 -7.12
CA SER A 636 13.16 -23.07 -8.27
C SER A 636 13.74 -21.71 -8.67
N LEU A 637 13.69 -21.45 -9.98
CA LEU A 637 13.91 -20.13 -10.58
C LEU A 637 12.59 -19.70 -11.25
N SER A 638 12.08 -18.51 -10.93
CA SER A 638 10.78 -18.04 -11.44
C SER A 638 10.76 -16.55 -11.74
N GLY A 639 9.72 -16.10 -12.44
CA GLY A 639 9.49 -14.68 -12.74
C GLY A 639 9.70 -14.30 -14.21
N SER A 640 9.71 -13.00 -14.46
CA SER A 640 9.67 -12.41 -15.82
C SER A 640 10.67 -11.28 -16.06
N GLY A 641 11.39 -10.85 -15.01
CA GLY A 641 12.40 -9.80 -15.13
C GLY A 641 13.68 -10.25 -15.83
N VAL A 642 14.62 -9.33 -15.94
CA VAL A 642 15.99 -9.61 -16.41
C VAL A 642 16.86 -9.88 -15.19
N LEU A 643 17.58 -11.01 -15.19
CA LEU A 643 18.59 -11.34 -14.21
C LEU A 643 19.98 -11.14 -14.81
N ALA A 644 20.65 -10.05 -14.48
CA ALA A 644 22.03 -9.80 -14.86
C ALA A 644 22.98 -10.55 -13.90
N LYS A 645 23.76 -11.51 -14.41
CA LYS A 645 24.76 -12.25 -13.64
C LYS A 645 26.14 -11.58 -13.82
N THR A 646 26.65 -10.99 -12.75
CA THR A 646 27.97 -10.34 -12.68
C THR A 646 28.89 -11.05 -11.67
N GLY A 647 30.13 -10.56 -11.54
CA GLY A 647 31.16 -11.16 -10.72
C GLY A 647 31.79 -12.40 -11.37
N SER A 648 33.06 -12.62 -11.07
CA SER A 648 33.87 -13.76 -11.56
C SER A 648 33.39 -15.15 -11.11
N GLY A 649 32.53 -15.23 -10.10
CA GLY A 649 32.02 -16.46 -9.51
C GLY A 649 31.03 -17.24 -10.38
N THR A 650 30.65 -18.44 -9.90
CA THR A 650 29.70 -19.32 -10.59
C THR A 650 28.26 -19.05 -10.13
N LEU A 651 27.34 -18.87 -11.09
CA LEU A 651 25.91 -19.13 -10.84
C LEU A 651 25.63 -20.60 -11.15
N GLY A 652 25.32 -21.38 -10.11
CA GLY A 652 25.04 -22.81 -10.18
C GLY A 652 23.61 -23.16 -9.83
N PHE A 653 23.13 -24.26 -10.42
CA PHE A 653 21.89 -24.92 -10.03
C PHE A 653 22.23 -26.33 -9.55
N PHE A 654 21.66 -26.76 -8.44
CA PHE A 654 21.70 -28.17 -8.05
C PHE A 654 20.82 -29.00 -9.00
N GLY A 655 21.09 -30.31 -9.08
CA GLY A 655 20.31 -31.20 -9.93
C GLY A 655 18.86 -31.30 -9.45
N GLY A 656 17.93 -30.77 -10.26
CA GLY A 656 16.49 -30.79 -9.96
C GLY A 656 15.81 -29.42 -9.83
N VAL A 657 16.52 -28.30 -10.03
CA VAL A 657 15.90 -26.96 -10.06
C VAL A 657 14.83 -26.87 -11.17
N ASP A 658 13.63 -26.43 -10.81
CA ASP A 658 12.56 -26.08 -11.74
C ASP A 658 12.66 -24.62 -12.16
N ALA A 659 12.97 -24.37 -13.44
CA ALA A 659 12.91 -23.02 -14.04
C ALA A 659 11.82 -22.89 -15.12
N SER A 660 10.83 -23.78 -15.14
CA SER A 660 9.73 -23.78 -16.13
C SER A 660 8.85 -22.52 -16.07
N SER A 661 8.76 -21.91 -14.89
CA SER A 661 8.03 -20.65 -14.64
C SER A 661 8.86 -19.39 -14.84
N PHE A 662 10.16 -19.51 -15.10
CA PHE A 662 11.00 -18.38 -15.52
C PHE A 662 10.79 -18.12 -17.02
N THR A 663 10.32 -16.92 -17.33
CA THR A 663 9.98 -16.46 -18.69
C THR A 663 10.80 -15.23 -19.10
N GLY A 664 11.62 -14.72 -18.19
CA GLY A 664 12.43 -13.52 -18.38
C GLY A 664 13.70 -13.77 -19.19
N LYS A 665 14.70 -12.91 -18.95
CA LYS A 665 16.02 -13.01 -19.58
C LYS A 665 17.10 -13.24 -18.51
N LEU A 666 17.95 -14.23 -18.73
CA LEU A 666 19.20 -14.41 -17.99
C LEU A 666 20.34 -13.80 -18.82
N ASP A 667 20.97 -12.74 -18.31
CA ASP A 667 22.06 -12.01 -18.98
C ASP A 667 23.38 -12.27 -18.26
N VAL A 668 24.21 -13.15 -18.79
CA VAL A 668 25.48 -13.54 -18.17
C VAL A 668 26.58 -12.58 -18.62
N GLN A 669 26.85 -11.58 -17.79
CA GLN A 669 27.80 -10.49 -18.08
C GLN A 669 29.22 -10.81 -17.60
N GLU A 670 29.37 -11.58 -16.51
CA GLU A 670 30.67 -12.03 -15.99
C GLU A 670 30.61 -13.43 -15.35
N GLY A 671 31.78 -14.05 -15.19
CA GLY A 671 31.97 -15.31 -14.48
C GLY A 671 31.51 -16.54 -15.26
N THR A 672 30.94 -17.52 -14.57
CA THR A 672 30.44 -18.76 -15.18
C THR A 672 28.97 -18.97 -14.83
N LEU A 673 28.19 -19.42 -15.81
CA LEU A 673 26.83 -19.96 -15.59
C LEU A 673 26.86 -21.48 -15.80
N ASN A 674 26.33 -22.25 -14.86
CA ASN A 674 25.90 -23.62 -15.16
C ASN A 674 24.45 -23.53 -15.64
N LEU A 675 24.10 -24.05 -16.81
CA LEU A 675 22.72 -23.94 -17.29
C LEU A 675 21.79 -24.95 -16.60
N VAL A 676 20.54 -24.54 -16.43
CA VAL A 676 19.37 -25.37 -16.13
C VAL A 676 18.38 -25.28 -17.30
N ASP A 677 17.46 -26.24 -17.42
CA ASP A 677 16.35 -26.17 -18.36
C ASP A 677 15.46 -24.95 -18.03
N MET A 678 15.35 -24.02 -18.98
CA MET A 678 14.55 -22.80 -18.90
C MET A 678 13.84 -22.57 -20.24
N ALA A 679 13.05 -23.56 -20.69
CA ALA A 679 12.42 -23.60 -22.01
C ALA A 679 11.68 -22.32 -22.44
N ASN A 680 11.16 -21.51 -21.52
CA ASN A 680 10.46 -20.25 -21.87
C ASN A 680 11.36 -19.00 -21.83
N ALA A 681 12.52 -19.07 -21.18
CA ALA A 681 13.39 -17.92 -20.91
C ALA A 681 14.40 -17.66 -22.02
N SER A 682 14.87 -16.42 -22.10
CA SER A 682 15.94 -16.02 -23.02
C SER A 682 17.30 -16.05 -22.32
N LEU A 683 18.33 -16.64 -22.94
CA LEU A 683 19.70 -16.62 -22.45
C LEU A 683 20.56 -15.69 -23.31
N ALA A 684 21.22 -14.72 -22.69
CA ALA A 684 22.29 -13.95 -23.29
C ALA A 684 23.62 -14.29 -22.62
N VAL A 685 24.63 -14.64 -23.40
CA VAL A 685 26.00 -14.90 -22.89
C VAL A 685 26.92 -13.84 -23.48
N GLN A 686 27.43 -12.93 -22.64
CA GLN A 686 28.24 -11.81 -23.13
C GLN A 686 29.64 -12.26 -23.58
N SER A 687 30.30 -11.42 -24.39
CA SER A 687 31.60 -11.76 -24.99
C SER A 687 32.66 -12.04 -23.93
N GLY A 688 33.36 -13.17 -24.05
CA GLY A 688 34.37 -13.62 -23.09
C GLY A 688 33.84 -14.33 -21.83
N VAL A 689 32.52 -14.53 -21.73
CA VAL A 689 31.84 -15.26 -20.64
C VAL A 689 31.54 -16.69 -21.09
N THR A 690 31.56 -17.65 -20.15
CA THR A 690 31.22 -19.06 -20.43
C THR A 690 29.93 -19.48 -19.73
N ALA A 691 29.06 -20.16 -20.47
CA ALA A 691 27.87 -20.82 -19.96
C ALA A 691 27.97 -22.33 -20.27
N ILE A 692 27.84 -23.19 -19.26
CA ILE A 692 28.18 -24.62 -19.30
C ILE A 692 26.92 -25.49 -19.15
N VAL A 693 26.65 -26.35 -20.15
CA VAL A 693 25.59 -27.35 -20.10
C VAL A 693 26.12 -28.61 -19.39
N ARG A 694 25.79 -28.76 -18.10
CA ARG A 694 26.32 -29.85 -17.26
C ARG A 694 25.50 -31.13 -17.24
N ASN A 695 24.18 -31.05 -17.45
CA ASN A 695 23.24 -32.16 -17.23
C ASN A 695 22.30 -32.35 -18.44
N GLY A 696 22.29 -33.55 -19.03
CA GLY A 696 21.28 -33.98 -20.01
C GLY A 696 21.08 -33.02 -21.19
N THR A 697 19.81 -32.78 -21.53
CA THR A 697 19.37 -31.77 -22.50
C THR A 697 18.81 -30.57 -21.79
N VAL A 698 19.36 -29.38 -22.06
CA VAL A 698 18.83 -28.09 -21.59
C VAL A 698 17.97 -27.47 -22.68
N ASN A 699 16.74 -27.10 -22.35
CA ASN A 699 15.87 -26.31 -23.23
C ASN A 699 16.00 -24.80 -22.89
N LEU A 700 16.02 -23.97 -23.93
CA LEU A 700 16.08 -22.51 -23.87
C LEU A 700 15.00 -21.92 -24.78
N GLY A 701 14.34 -20.86 -24.30
CA GLY A 701 13.44 -20.06 -25.12
C GLY A 701 14.18 -19.45 -26.30
N SER A 702 15.24 -18.68 -26.05
CA SER A 702 16.14 -18.15 -27.09
C SER A 702 17.59 -18.02 -26.61
N LEU A 703 18.52 -17.84 -27.56
CA LEU A 703 19.96 -17.70 -27.30
C LEU A 703 20.53 -16.48 -28.05
N GLU A 704 21.22 -15.60 -27.34
CA GLU A 704 21.90 -14.44 -27.92
C GLU A 704 23.26 -14.13 -27.24
N GLY A 705 23.99 -13.16 -27.77
CA GLY A 705 25.27 -12.72 -27.23
C GLY A 705 26.49 -13.28 -27.97
N GLY A 706 27.67 -13.11 -27.37
CA GLY A 706 28.99 -13.33 -27.97
C GLY A 706 29.96 -14.21 -27.17
N GLY A 707 29.50 -14.84 -26.08
CA GLY A 707 30.31 -15.70 -25.22
C GLY A 707 30.40 -17.15 -25.69
N THR A 708 30.87 -18.04 -24.82
CA THR A 708 31.01 -19.47 -25.11
C THR A 708 29.88 -20.27 -24.45
N LEU A 709 29.22 -21.11 -25.22
CA LEU A 709 28.29 -22.14 -24.75
C LEU A 709 28.98 -23.51 -24.82
N GLU A 710 29.38 -24.03 -23.66
CA GLU A 710 30.14 -25.27 -23.55
C GLU A 710 29.21 -26.47 -23.28
N LEU A 711 29.17 -27.40 -24.22
CA LEU A 711 28.47 -28.68 -24.14
C LEU A 711 29.46 -29.76 -23.68
N LEU A 712 29.60 -29.92 -22.37
CA LEU A 712 30.60 -30.83 -21.80
C LEU A 712 30.42 -32.28 -22.28
N ASP A 713 31.54 -32.97 -22.49
CA ASP A 713 31.56 -34.42 -22.34
C ASP A 713 31.79 -34.75 -20.87
N LEU A 714 31.06 -35.72 -20.34
CA LEU A 714 31.44 -36.36 -19.09
C LEU A 714 31.81 -37.81 -19.41
N ASP A 715 33.10 -38.14 -19.25
CA ASP A 715 33.66 -39.50 -19.36
C ASP A 715 33.03 -40.52 -18.36
N ASP A 716 32.05 -40.09 -17.55
CA ASP A 716 31.36 -40.88 -16.53
C ASP A 716 30.25 -41.80 -17.06
N GLY A 717 30.00 -41.78 -18.37
CA GLY A 717 28.95 -42.57 -19.03
C GLY A 717 27.56 -41.91 -19.01
N GLY A 718 27.45 -40.65 -18.59
CA GLY A 718 26.21 -39.89 -18.58
C GLY A 718 25.69 -39.46 -19.96
N GLY A 719 26.38 -39.77 -21.06
CA GLY A 719 26.00 -39.45 -22.43
C GLY A 719 26.23 -37.98 -22.85
N LEU A 720 26.15 -37.72 -24.16
CA LEU A 720 26.39 -36.37 -24.71
C LEU A 720 25.42 -35.34 -24.13
N ARG A 721 25.96 -34.17 -23.74
CA ARG A 721 25.16 -33.03 -23.29
C ARG A 721 24.54 -32.32 -24.49
N SER A 722 23.33 -31.79 -24.33
CA SER A 722 22.56 -31.22 -25.43
C SER A 722 21.94 -29.89 -25.06
N VAL A 723 21.79 -28.99 -26.03
CA VAL A 723 21.04 -27.73 -25.86
C VAL A 723 20.00 -27.58 -26.96
N ARG A 724 18.81 -27.09 -26.61
CA ARG A 724 17.70 -26.86 -27.53
C ARG A 724 17.21 -25.42 -27.43
N VAL A 725 17.32 -24.66 -28.52
CA VAL A 725 17.06 -23.23 -28.58
C VAL A 725 15.86 -22.94 -29.48
N GLY A 726 15.00 -22.00 -29.07
CA GLY A 726 13.93 -21.43 -29.90
C GLY A 726 12.51 -21.75 -29.42
N HIS A 727 12.35 -22.32 -28.22
CA HIS A 727 11.04 -22.69 -27.65
C HIS A 727 10.09 -21.51 -27.41
N ASN A 728 10.58 -20.26 -27.40
CA ASN A 728 9.73 -19.06 -27.32
C ASN A 728 9.49 -18.39 -28.69
N ASP A 729 9.78 -19.09 -29.80
CA ASP A 729 9.63 -18.66 -31.19
C ASP A 729 10.36 -17.37 -31.58
N MET A 730 11.18 -16.77 -30.71
CA MET A 730 11.90 -15.54 -31.01
C MET A 730 13.05 -15.77 -32.01
N SER A 731 13.25 -14.77 -32.88
CA SER A 731 14.42 -14.73 -33.76
C SER A 731 15.55 -13.98 -33.06
N THR A 732 16.72 -14.59 -32.99
CA THR A 732 17.88 -14.08 -32.22
C THR A 732 19.18 -14.22 -33.01
N THR A 733 20.22 -13.51 -32.58
CA THR A 733 21.57 -13.62 -33.15
C THR A 733 22.56 -14.04 -32.07
N PHE A 734 23.29 -15.12 -32.31
CA PHE A 734 24.39 -15.58 -31.47
C PHE A 734 25.70 -15.43 -32.26
N SER A 735 26.59 -14.57 -31.77
CA SER A 735 27.94 -14.34 -32.30
C SER A 735 29.02 -15.09 -31.52
N GLY A 736 28.62 -15.81 -30.49
CA GLY A 736 29.48 -16.60 -29.62
C GLY A 736 29.90 -17.95 -30.19
N GLN A 737 30.68 -18.68 -29.40
CA GLN A 737 31.14 -20.03 -29.75
C GLN A 737 30.25 -21.09 -29.10
N VAL A 738 29.96 -22.18 -29.80
CA VAL A 738 29.44 -23.42 -29.21
C VAL A 738 30.57 -24.44 -29.21
N THR A 739 30.89 -25.05 -28.07
CA THR A 739 32.05 -25.95 -27.94
C THR A 739 31.69 -27.28 -27.28
N GLY A 740 32.48 -28.33 -27.55
CA GLY A 740 32.35 -29.66 -26.93
C GLY A 740 31.53 -30.65 -27.78
N PRO A 741 31.59 -31.96 -27.48
CA PRO A 741 31.05 -33.01 -28.37
C PRO A 741 29.53 -33.21 -28.27
N GLY A 742 28.80 -32.26 -27.68
CA GLY A 742 27.36 -32.34 -27.48
C GLY A 742 26.51 -32.12 -28.73
N ASN A 743 25.19 -32.12 -28.57
CA ASN A 743 24.26 -31.83 -29.68
C ASN A 743 23.62 -30.45 -29.53
N PHE A 744 23.53 -29.71 -30.63
CA PHE A 744 22.83 -28.42 -30.70
C PHE A 744 21.52 -28.56 -31.50
N TYR A 745 20.39 -28.23 -30.89
CA TYR A 745 19.06 -28.29 -31.51
C TYR A 745 18.46 -26.89 -31.69
N LYS A 746 17.96 -26.59 -32.89
CA LYS A 746 17.09 -25.45 -33.19
C LYS A 746 15.63 -25.93 -33.29
N THR A 747 14.75 -25.34 -32.48
CA THR A 747 13.30 -25.59 -32.46
C THR A 747 12.50 -24.28 -32.56
N GLY A 748 11.17 -24.35 -32.63
CA GLY A 748 10.26 -23.21 -32.77
C GLY A 748 10.37 -22.49 -34.11
N ALA A 749 9.41 -21.61 -34.40
CA ALA A 749 9.25 -20.92 -35.68
C ALA A 749 10.31 -19.83 -35.95
N GLY A 750 10.95 -19.28 -34.91
CA GLY A 750 11.93 -18.20 -35.03
C GLY A 750 13.17 -18.55 -35.86
N THR A 751 13.94 -17.53 -36.26
CA THR A 751 15.25 -17.70 -36.90
C THR A 751 16.37 -17.53 -35.88
N LEU A 752 17.20 -18.55 -35.68
CA LEU A 752 18.48 -18.39 -34.97
C LEU A 752 19.57 -18.03 -35.99
N THR A 753 20.20 -16.88 -35.82
CA THR A 753 21.29 -16.41 -36.68
C THR A 753 22.64 -16.64 -36.00
N MET A 754 23.43 -17.58 -36.51
CA MET A 754 24.77 -17.89 -36.03
C MET A 754 25.81 -17.04 -36.78
N THR A 755 26.66 -16.35 -36.04
CA THR A 755 27.82 -15.60 -36.59
C THR A 755 29.17 -15.97 -35.96
N GLY A 756 29.18 -16.72 -34.85
CA GLY A 756 30.39 -17.34 -34.29
C GLY A 756 30.59 -18.79 -34.73
N SER A 757 31.52 -19.51 -34.09
CA SER A 757 31.86 -20.90 -34.44
C SER A 757 30.99 -21.95 -33.71
N ILE A 758 30.81 -23.10 -34.36
CA ILE A 758 30.34 -24.34 -33.71
C ILE A 758 31.49 -25.34 -33.80
N GLU A 759 31.97 -25.80 -32.65
CA GLU A 759 33.16 -26.64 -32.51
C GLU A 759 32.79 -27.93 -31.77
N ASN A 760 32.87 -29.03 -32.52
CA ASN A 760 32.63 -30.41 -32.06
C ASN A 760 31.19 -30.82 -31.78
N ALA A 761 30.22 -29.91 -31.83
CA ALA A 761 28.81 -30.25 -31.70
C ALA A 761 28.14 -30.59 -33.04
N ASP A 762 27.33 -31.66 -33.07
CA ASP A 762 26.44 -31.98 -34.18
C ASP A 762 25.14 -31.15 -34.11
N LEU A 763 24.54 -30.89 -35.26
CA LEU A 763 23.50 -29.88 -35.41
C LEU A 763 22.17 -30.44 -35.93
N TYR A 764 21.09 -30.09 -35.26
CA TYR A 764 19.73 -30.51 -35.59
C TYR A 764 18.84 -29.28 -35.75
N VAL A 765 18.14 -29.16 -36.87
CA VAL A 765 17.08 -28.15 -37.06
C VAL A 765 15.76 -28.91 -37.13
N GLU A 766 14.98 -28.81 -36.06
CA GLU A 766 13.68 -29.48 -35.98
C GLU A 766 12.53 -28.60 -36.48
N GLN A 767 12.60 -27.29 -36.21
CA GLN A 767 11.59 -26.31 -36.61
C GLN A 767 12.21 -24.92 -36.87
N GLY A 768 11.54 -24.15 -37.73
CA GLY A 768 11.96 -22.80 -38.12
C GLY A 768 13.28 -22.79 -38.88
N THR A 769 13.97 -21.66 -38.82
CA THR A 769 15.20 -21.44 -39.58
C THR A 769 16.43 -21.39 -38.69
N LEU A 770 17.51 -22.03 -39.11
CA LEU A 770 18.86 -21.77 -38.64
C LEU A 770 19.64 -21.08 -39.76
N GLN A 771 20.17 -19.89 -39.49
CA GLN A 771 20.91 -19.10 -40.47
C GLN A 771 22.39 -19.00 -40.08
N PHE A 772 23.30 -19.39 -40.98
CA PHE A 772 24.71 -19.01 -40.89
C PHE A 772 24.92 -17.67 -41.58
N ALA A 773 25.41 -16.69 -40.82
CA ALA A 773 25.54 -15.28 -41.26
C ALA A 773 26.96 -14.70 -41.25
N SER A 774 27.96 -15.49 -40.85
CA SER A 774 29.38 -15.21 -41.08
C SER A 774 29.96 -16.21 -42.07
N ALA A 775 31.03 -15.82 -42.77
CA ALA A 775 31.74 -16.74 -43.66
C ALA A 775 32.52 -17.76 -42.82
N THR A 776 32.34 -19.05 -43.10
CA THR A 776 33.19 -20.09 -42.51
C THR A 776 34.57 -20.01 -43.17
N GLY A 777 35.52 -19.33 -42.52
CA GLY A 777 36.91 -19.22 -43.02
C GLY A 777 37.66 -20.55 -43.08
N SER A 778 37.08 -21.60 -42.51
CA SER A 778 37.50 -23.00 -42.52
C SER A 778 36.33 -23.89 -42.98
N VAL A 779 36.61 -25.15 -43.32
CA VAL A 779 35.59 -26.15 -43.62
C VAL A 779 34.74 -26.47 -42.39
N PHE A 780 33.42 -26.52 -42.54
CA PHE A 780 32.46 -26.95 -41.53
C PHE A 780 32.29 -28.48 -41.61
N GLU A 781 32.88 -29.20 -40.66
CA GLU A 781 32.98 -30.67 -40.68
C GLU A 781 31.89 -31.41 -39.88
N LYS A 782 30.92 -30.70 -39.28
CA LYS A 782 29.93 -31.29 -38.37
C LYS A 782 28.64 -31.65 -39.08
N ASP A 783 27.96 -32.69 -38.59
CA ASP A 783 26.77 -33.22 -39.23
C ASP A 783 25.57 -32.28 -39.00
N ILE A 784 24.69 -32.20 -40.01
CA ILE A 784 23.47 -31.39 -39.98
C ILE A 784 22.26 -32.27 -40.32
N ASN A 785 21.29 -32.30 -39.42
CA ASN A 785 20.00 -32.96 -39.63
C ASN A 785 18.88 -31.92 -39.74
N LEU A 786 18.12 -31.97 -40.84
CA LEU A 786 17.01 -31.05 -41.11
C LEU A 786 15.68 -31.81 -41.10
N SER A 787 14.85 -31.59 -40.09
CA SER A 787 13.50 -32.17 -40.02
C SER A 787 12.57 -31.58 -41.09
N SER A 788 11.52 -32.30 -41.45
CA SER A 788 10.51 -31.82 -42.39
C SER A 788 9.91 -30.48 -41.93
N GLY A 789 9.88 -29.49 -42.83
CA GLY A 789 9.41 -28.12 -42.51
C GLY A 789 10.44 -27.19 -41.86
N SER A 790 11.65 -27.66 -41.56
CA SER A 790 12.77 -26.79 -41.14
C SER A 790 13.52 -26.18 -42.34
N GLU A 791 14.32 -25.13 -42.08
CA GLU A 791 15.20 -24.51 -43.08
C GLU A 791 16.62 -24.25 -42.53
N LEU A 792 17.63 -24.71 -43.26
CA LEU A 792 19.02 -24.24 -43.13
C LEU A 792 19.25 -23.10 -44.12
N LYS A 793 19.65 -21.93 -43.63
CA LYS A 793 19.81 -20.72 -44.42
C LYS A 793 21.27 -20.25 -44.44
N ILE A 794 21.79 -19.96 -45.63
CA ILE A 794 23.19 -19.57 -45.85
C ILE A 794 23.22 -18.29 -46.68
N ASN A 795 23.71 -17.18 -46.14
CA ASN A 795 23.81 -15.88 -46.83
C ASN A 795 25.27 -15.41 -47.08
N GLN A 796 26.27 -16.23 -46.74
CA GLN A 796 27.70 -15.97 -46.95
C GLN A 796 28.39 -17.15 -47.65
N GLN A 797 29.71 -17.07 -47.82
CA GLN A 797 30.55 -18.20 -48.19
C GLN A 797 30.45 -19.31 -47.13
N PHE A 798 30.21 -20.55 -47.56
CA PHE A 798 30.07 -21.71 -46.68
C PHE A 798 30.67 -22.94 -47.34
N ASP A 799 31.55 -23.65 -46.64
CA ASP A 799 32.24 -24.84 -47.14
C ASP A 799 31.96 -26.02 -46.20
N PHE A 800 31.13 -26.95 -46.64
CA PHE A 800 30.50 -27.98 -45.80
C PHE A 800 31.03 -29.37 -46.11
N ALA A 801 31.62 -30.06 -45.13
CA ALA A 801 32.13 -31.43 -45.28
C ALA A 801 31.50 -32.48 -44.36
N GLY A 802 30.69 -32.06 -43.38
CA GLY A 802 29.86 -32.99 -42.59
C GLY A 802 28.75 -33.65 -43.42
N SER A 803 28.00 -34.56 -42.81
CA SER A 803 26.82 -35.20 -43.42
C SER A 803 25.58 -34.31 -43.29
N LEU A 804 24.91 -34.04 -44.41
CA LEU A 804 23.56 -33.46 -44.43
C LEU A 804 22.53 -34.59 -44.54
N THR A 805 21.51 -34.55 -43.68
CA THR A 805 20.47 -35.59 -43.59
C THR A 805 19.08 -34.97 -43.36
N GLY A 806 18.03 -35.72 -43.71
CA GLY A 806 16.63 -35.32 -43.46
C GLY A 806 15.90 -34.72 -44.66
N GLN A 807 14.82 -33.97 -44.40
CA GLN A 807 13.85 -33.48 -45.38
C GLN A 807 13.62 -31.95 -45.34
N GLY A 808 14.18 -31.24 -44.36
CA GLY A 808 14.11 -29.78 -44.31
C GLY A 808 14.92 -29.12 -45.43
N ASN A 809 14.59 -27.89 -45.78
CA ASN A 809 15.15 -27.22 -46.95
C ASN A 809 16.52 -26.58 -46.67
N VAL A 810 17.35 -26.46 -47.70
CA VAL A 810 18.54 -25.61 -47.68
C VAL A 810 18.25 -24.39 -48.56
N ARG A 811 18.40 -23.18 -48.02
CA ARG A 811 18.29 -21.92 -48.77
C ARG A 811 19.66 -21.24 -48.85
N LEU A 812 20.21 -21.21 -50.05
CA LEU A 812 21.35 -20.37 -50.38
C LEU A 812 20.80 -19.04 -50.89
N ASP A 813 20.75 -18.02 -50.04
CA ASP A 813 20.21 -16.69 -50.38
C ASP A 813 20.95 -16.05 -51.59
N ASP A 814 20.37 -15.01 -52.18
CA ASP A 814 21.03 -14.20 -53.20
C ASP A 814 22.41 -13.69 -52.72
N GLY A 815 23.41 -13.67 -53.60
CA GLY A 815 24.74 -13.14 -53.30
C GLY A 815 25.90 -13.88 -53.98
N SER A 816 26.99 -13.16 -54.25
CA SER A 816 28.12 -13.60 -55.08
C SER A 816 29.13 -14.53 -54.40
N SER A 817 28.80 -15.12 -53.26
CA SER A 817 29.73 -15.93 -52.46
C SER A 817 29.54 -17.42 -52.75
N ASP A 818 30.62 -18.10 -53.15
CA ASP A 818 30.65 -19.55 -53.36
C ASP A 818 30.16 -20.32 -52.11
N VAL A 819 29.26 -21.27 -52.32
CA VAL A 819 28.94 -22.33 -51.34
C VAL A 819 29.44 -23.66 -51.91
N THR A 820 30.06 -24.49 -51.08
CA THR A 820 30.58 -25.80 -51.52
C THR A 820 30.13 -26.88 -50.55
N PHE A 821 29.46 -27.92 -51.05
CA PHE A 821 29.13 -29.11 -50.25
C PHE A 821 30.02 -30.28 -50.68
N ARG A 822 30.75 -30.86 -49.74
CA ARG A 822 31.67 -32.01 -49.88
C ARG A 822 31.19 -33.24 -49.07
N GLY A 823 30.15 -33.05 -48.28
CA GLY A 823 29.55 -34.02 -47.36
C GLY A 823 29.02 -35.30 -48.02
N ASN A 824 28.87 -36.38 -47.24
CA ASN A 824 28.24 -37.61 -47.74
C ASN A 824 26.73 -37.61 -47.49
N ASN A 825 26.00 -36.96 -48.39
CA ASN A 825 24.64 -36.52 -48.13
C ASN A 825 23.60 -37.47 -48.76
N GLU A 826 23.96 -38.74 -49.04
CA GLU A 826 23.12 -39.71 -49.78
C GLU A 826 21.68 -39.87 -49.23
N SER A 827 21.47 -39.61 -47.94
CA SER A 827 20.18 -39.71 -47.25
C SER A 827 19.39 -38.39 -47.14
N TYR A 828 19.92 -37.27 -47.65
CA TYR A 828 19.18 -36.01 -47.74
C TYR A 828 18.11 -36.08 -48.84
N ALA A 829 16.95 -35.51 -48.55
CA ALA A 829 15.75 -35.53 -49.39
C ALA A 829 14.94 -34.22 -49.32
N GLY A 830 15.53 -33.14 -48.82
CA GLY A 830 14.92 -31.80 -48.85
C GLY A 830 15.19 -31.07 -50.17
N THR A 831 14.68 -29.83 -50.29
CA THR A 831 14.95 -28.98 -51.46
C THR A 831 16.10 -28.02 -51.19
N VAL A 832 17.03 -27.91 -52.13
CA VAL A 832 18.09 -26.89 -52.14
C VAL A 832 17.71 -25.76 -53.08
N PHE A 833 17.46 -24.57 -52.53
CA PHE A 833 17.20 -23.35 -53.28
C PHE A 833 18.51 -22.57 -53.47
N VAL A 834 18.84 -22.23 -54.72
CA VAL A 834 20.04 -21.48 -55.10
C VAL A 834 19.62 -20.10 -55.63
N GLY A 835 19.88 -19.05 -54.84
CA GLY A 835 19.48 -17.68 -55.12
C GLY A 835 20.24 -16.99 -56.27
N ASN A 836 19.81 -15.77 -56.59
CA ASN A 836 20.40 -14.96 -57.65
C ASN A 836 21.87 -14.62 -57.38
N GLY A 837 22.73 -14.77 -58.39
CA GLY A 837 24.17 -14.53 -58.30
C GLY A 837 24.93 -15.57 -57.46
N ARG A 838 24.23 -16.54 -56.85
CA ARG A 838 24.84 -17.56 -56.00
C ARG A 838 25.45 -18.66 -56.84
N LYS A 839 26.69 -19.02 -56.51
CA LYS A 839 27.36 -20.19 -57.07
C LYS A 839 27.44 -21.30 -56.03
N PHE A 840 26.88 -22.46 -56.37
CA PHE A 840 26.87 -23.65 -55.53
C PHE A 840 27.68 -24.77 -56.18
N ASN A 841 28.81 -25.14 -55.56
CA ASN A 841 29.67 -26.22 -55.99
C ASN A 841 29.29 -27.53 -55.28
N VAL A 842 28.87 -28.52 -56.05
CA VAL A 842 28.55 -29.87 -55.59
C VAL A 842 29.83 -30.69 -55.62
N GLY A 843 30.59 -30.59 -54.52
CA GLY A 843 32.04 -30.81 -54.41
C GLY A 843 32.55 -32.24 -54.57
N ARG A 844 31.66 -33.21 -54.70
CA ARG A 844 31.90 -34.63 -55.06
C ARG A 844 30.58 -35.36 -55.25
N SER A 845 30.61 -36.57 -55.80
CA SER A 845 29.42 -37.43 -55.91
C SER A 845 28.75 -37.72 -54.56
N GLY A 846 27.42 -37.60 -54.55
CA GLY A 846 26.54 -37.81 -53.41
C GLY A 846 26.45 -36.61 -52.47
N SER A 847 26.81 -35.40 -52.91
CA SER A 847 26.82 -34.21 -52.03
C SER A 847 25.44 -33.58 -51.82
N LEU A 848 24.41 -34.05 -52.53
CA LEU A 848 23.02 -33.59 -52.33
C LEU A 848 22.02 -34.69 -51.99
N GLY A 849 22.36 -35.97 -52.16
CA GLY A 849 21.43 -37.05 -51.82
C GLY A 849 20.39 -37.33 -52.89
N ARG A 850 20.10 -38.62 -53.07
CA ARG A 850 19.46 -39.15 -54.28
C ARG A 850 18.01 -38.70 -54.48
N ASN A 851 17.36 -38.25 -53.41
CA ASN A 851 15.96 -37.84 -53.38
C ASN A 851 15.79 -36.33 -53.19
N SER A 852 16.88 -35.55 -53.11
CA SER A 852 16.80 -34.09 -52.98
C SER A 852 16.31 -33.42 -54.25
N SER A 853 15.62 -32.29 -54.12
CA SER A 853 15.31 -31.44 -55.27
C SER A 853 16.26 -30.24 -55.29
N VAL A 854 16.62 -29.77 -56.48
CA VAL A 854 17.43 -28.55 -56.65
C VAL A 854 16.62 -27.52 -57.41
N ASP A 855 16.44 -26.34 -56.83
CA ASP A 855 15.79 -25.19 -57.47
C ASP A 855 16.83 -24.09 -57.68
N ILE A 856 17.07 -23.72 -58.94
CA ILE A 856 18.09 -22.73 -59.31
C ILE A 856 17.37 -21.46 -59.81
N ALA A 857 17.36 -20.41 -59.00
CA ALA A 857 16.79 -19.13 -59.40
C ALA A 857 17.54 -18.53 -60.60
N ALA A 858 16.87 -17.68 -61.37
CA ALA A 858 17.48 -16.97 -62.50
C ALA A 858 18.79 -16.27 -62.07
N GLY A 859 19.89 -16.55 -62.78
CA GLY A 859 21.23 -16.03 -62.47
C GLY A 859 21.92 -16.65 -61.25
N GLY A 860 21.33 -17.66 -60.61
CA GLY A 860 22.04 -18.61 -59.76
C GLY A 860 22.74 -19.68 -60.61
N GLN A 861 23.75 -20.34 -60.05
CA GLN A 861 24.55 -21.36 -60.74
C GLN A 861 24.83 -22.56 -59.83
N VAL A 862 24.61 -23.77 -60.35
CA VAL A 862 25.08 -25.03 -59.77
C VAL A 862 26.23 -25.57 -60.62
N ARG A 863 27.30 -26.03 -59.98
CA ARG A 863 28.46 -26.65 -60.63
C ARG A 863 28.77 -28.01 -60.03
N LEU A 864 28.98 -29.00 -60.88
CA LEU A 864 29.35 -30.35 -60.46
C LEU A 864 30.88 -30.52 -60.37
N GLU A 865 31.34 -31.08 -59.26
CA GLU A 865 32.71 -31.61 -59.08
C GLU A 865 32.68 -33.15 -58.91
N GLY A 866 31.54 -33.78 -59.17
CA GLY A 866 31.33 -35.22 -59.19
C GLY A 866 29.96 -35.55 -59.80
N ALA A 867 29.75 -36.79 -60.24
CA ALA A 867 28.48 -37.24 -60.81
C ALA A 867 27.38 -37.27 -59.73
N GLU A 868 26.18 -36.81 -60.07
CA GLU A 868 25.09 -36.54 -59.14
C GLU A 868 23.76 -37.19 -59.53
N TYR A 869 22.90 -37.41 -58.55
CA TYR A 869 21.57 -38.00 -58.70
C TYR A 869 20.59 -37.22 -57.83
N TRP A 870 19.55 -36.65 -58.41
CA TRP A 870 18.56 -35.82 -57.72
C TRP A 870 17.13 -36.35 -57.92
N GLY A 871 16.28 -36.04 -56.95
CA GLY A 871 14.85 -36.25 -56.97
C GLY A 871 14.16 -35.42 -58.06
N GLY A 872 14.61 -34.19 -58.29
CA GLY A 872 14.12 -33.28 -59.34
C GLY A 872 14.98 -32.01 -59.49
N LEU A 873 14.77 -31.27 -60.57
CA LEU A 873 15.47 -30.02 -60.91
C LEU A 873 14.46 -28.97 -61.36
N SER A 874 14.50 -27.76 -60.80
CA SER A 874 13.60 -26.66 -61.17
C SER A 874 14.28 -25.30 -61.22
N GLY A 875 13.60 -24.31 -61.80
CA GLY A 875 14.05 -22.93 -61.88
C GLY A 875 14.58 -22.51 -63.27
N SER A 876 15.42 -21.48 -63.32
CA SER A 876 15.89 -20.83 -64.56
C SER A 876 17.35 -20.32 -64.49
N GLY A 877 18.14 -20.82 -63.56
CA GLY A 877 19.58 -20.55 -63.47
C GLY A 877 20.44 -21.49 -64.33
N ASP A 878 21.75 -21.53 -64.05
CA ASP A 878 22.72 -22.30 -64.82
C ASP A 878 23.12 -23.62 -64.12
N LEU A 879 23.19 -24.71 -64.88
CA LEU A 879 23.78 -25.99 -64.47
C LEU A 879 25.04 -26.30 -65.28
N ASP A 880 26.21 -26.23 -64.62
CA ASP A 880 27.52 -26.59 -65.18
C ASP A 880 27.91 -28.00 -64.73
N LEU A 881 27.73 -28.97 -65.62
CA LEU A 881 28.09 -30.38 -65.42
C LEU A 881 29.61 -30.63 -65.45
N ARG A 882 30.38 -29.69 -65.99
CA ARG A 882 31.82 -29.81 -66.30
C ARG A 882 32.14 -31.05 -67.14
N SER A 883 32.43 -32.18 -66.51
CA SER A 883 32.71 -33.48 -67.14
C SER A 883 32.12 -34.65 -66.33
N PHE A 884 31.01 -34.39 -65.66
CA PHE A 884 30.34 -35.32 -64.74
C PHE A 884 28.88 -35.48 -65.12
N ASP A 885 28.35 -36.68 -64.93
CA ASP A 885 26.96 -36.97 -65.28
C ASP A 885 26.00 -36.43 -64.20
N ALA A 886 24.86 -35.91 -64.63
CA ALA A 886 23.73 -35.61 -63.75
C ALA A 886 22.54 -36.50 -64.07
N ARG A 887 21.83 -36.99 -63.05
CA ARG A 887 20.55 -37.67 -63.23
C ARG A 887 19.45 -37.04 -62.39
N ILE A 888 18.28 -36.80 -62.97
CA ILE A 888 17.13 -36.19 -62.30
C ILE A 888 15.88 -37.08 -62.38
N GLY A 889 14.96 -36.93 -61.43
CA GLY A 889 13.66 -37.60 -61.45
C GLY A 889 13.54 -38.85 -60.58
N GLN A 890 14.53 -39.15 -59.73
CA GLN A 890 14.45 -40.26 -58.75
C GLN A 890 13.19 -40.18 -57.85
N GLY A 891 12.71 -38.96 -57.57
CA GLY A 891 11.53 -38.71 -56.74
C GLY A 891 10.20 -38.97 -57.44
N ASN A 892 10.22 -39.29 -58.74
CA ASN A 892 9.05 -39.45 -59.62
C ASN A 892 8.10 -38.23 -59.66
N GLN A 893 8.56 -37.06 -59.18
CA GLN A 893 7.80 -35.82 -59.24
C GLN A 893 8.01 -35.14 -60.59
N SER A 894 6.98 -34.49 -61.11
CA SER A 894 7.13 -33.62 -62.27
C SER A 894 7.81 -32.31 -61.86
N THR A 895 8.74 -31.83 -62.68
CA THR A 895 9.53 -30.61 -62.42
C THR A 895 9.75 -29.81 -63.70
N SER A 896 9.99 -28.51 -63.60
CA SER A 896 10.12 -27.58 -64.73
C SER A 896 11.40 -26.76 -64.59
N PHE A 897 12.24 -26.77 -65.63
CA PHE A 897 13.51 -26.04 -65.65
C PHE A 897 13.71 -25.31 -66.99
N ASP A 898 13.83 -24.00 -66.91
CA ASP A 898 13.89 -23.08 -68.05
C ASP A 898 15.30 -22.45 -68.18
N GLY A 899 16.27 -23.06 -67.51
CA GLY A 899 17.65 -22.56 -67.36
C GLY A 899 18.65 -23.15 -68.37
N THR A 900 19.94 -22.92 -68.15
CA THR A 900 20.99 -23.46 -69.02
C THR A 900 21.58 -24.76 -68.49
N ILE A 901 21.94 -25.69 -69.39
CA ILE A 901 22.68 -26.92 -69.05
C ILE A 901 23.92 -26.99 -69.95
N THR A 902 25.10 -27.08 -69.33
CA THR A 902 26.39 -26.99 -70.03
C THR A 902 27.40 -28.00 -69.48
N GLY A 903 28.41 -28.35 -70.30
CA GLY A 903 29.50 -29.27 -69.91
C GLY A 903 29.62 -30.47 -70.86
N SER A 904 30.49 -31.43 -70.55
CA SER A 904 30.77 -32.61 -71.39
C SER A 904 30.48 -33.96 -70.71
N GLY A 905 29.71 -33.96 -69.63
CA GLY A 905 29.11 -35.18 -69.05
C GLY A 905 27.67 -35.33 -69.53
N ASP A 906 27.04 -36.48 -69.26
CA ASP A 906 25.68 -36.76 -69.74
C ASP A 906 24.61 -36.24 -68.75
N PHE A 907 23.47 -35.79 -69.26
CA PHE A 907 22.32 -35.38 -68.46
C PHE A 907 21.17 -36.37 -68.67
N ALA A 908 20.77 -37.12 -67.63
CA ALA A 908 19.74 -38.16 -67.75
C ALA A 908 18.47 -37.86 -66.93
N LYS A 909 17.33 -37.82 -67.60
CA LYS A 909 15.99 -37.86 -66.99
C LYS A 909 15.56 -39.32 -66.77
N ILE A 910 15.23 -39.68 -65.53
CA ILE A 910 14.74 -40.99 -65.10
C ILE A 910 13.43 -40.86 -64.31
N GLY A 911 12.79 -41.98 -63.99
CA GLY A 911 11.56 -42.05 -63.19
C GLY A 911 10.32 -41.52 -63.90
N ASN A 912 9.14 -41.86 -63.39
CA ASN A 912 7.86 -41.67 -64.08
C ASN A 912 7.37 -40.21 -64.19
N GLY A 913 8.03 -39.25 -63.52
CA GLY A 913 7.61 -37.84 -63.53
C GLY A 913 7.82 -37.17 -64.90
N ASN A 914 7.08 -36.10 -65.18
CA ASN A 914 7.31 -35.26 -66.36
C ASN A 914 8.39 -34.20 -66.07
N PHE A 915 9.42 -34.11 -66.89
CA PHE A 915 10.36 -32.98 -66.87
C PHE A 915 10.01 -32.02 -67.98
N THR A 916 9.56 -30.81 -67.64
CA THR A 916 9.32 -29.74 -68.61
C THR A 916 10.59 -28.91 -68.73
N PHE A 917 11.18 -28.88 -69.93
CA PHE A 917 12.40 -28.14 -70.22
C PHE A 917 12.14 -27.11 -71.31
N ASP A 918 12.00 -25.85 -70.91
CA ASP A 918 11.92 -24.67 -71.79
C ASP A 918 13.29 -23.96 -71.92
N GLY A 919 14.36 -24.59 -71.42
CA GLY A 919 15.71 -24.04 -71.30
C GLY A 919 16.66 -24.28 -72.49
N ASP A 920 17.95 -24.06 -72.27
CA ASP A 920 19.02 -24.20 -73.28
C ASP A 920 20.10 -25.20 -72.85
N ALA A 921 20.12 -26.36 -73.51
CA ALA A 921 21.14 -27.40 -73.40
C ALA A 921 22.01 -27.50 -74.67
N SER A 922 22.05 -26.48 -75.53
CA SER A 922 22.95 -26.44 -76.70
C SER A 922 24.43 -26.38 -76.31
N GLY A 923 24.75 -25.90 -75.10
CA GLY A 923 26.08 -25.91 -74.50
C GLY A 923 26.49 -27.24 -73.84
N LEU A 924 25.64 -28.26 -73.90
CA LEU A 924 25.96 -29.63 -73.50
C LEU A 924 26.71 -30.32 -74.65
N ALA A 925 27.89 -30.87 -74.38
CA ALA A 925 28.66 -31.68 -75.33
C ALA A 925 28.53 -33.20 -75.09
N GLY A 926 27.97 -33.59 -73.93
CA GLY A 926 27.47 -34.95 -73.69
C GLY A 926 26.04 -35.13 -74.21
N GLU A 927 25.42 -36.26 -73.88
CA GLU A 927 24.06 -36.59 -74.32
C GLU A 927 23.00 -36.14 -73.29
N PHE A 928 21.90 -35.56 -73.77
CA PHE A 928 20.67 -35.43 -72.97
C PHE A 928 19.83 -36.69 -73.19
N ILE A 929 19.65 -37.50 -72.16
CA ILE A 929 19.03 -38.83 -72.24
C ILE A 929 17.71 -38.84 -71.46
N VAL A 930 16.60 -39.16 -72.10
CA VAL A 930 15.31 -39.46 -71.44
C VAL A 930 15.21 -40.98 -71.31
N MET A 931 15.54 -41.50 -70.14
CA MET A 931 15.56 -42.93 -69.84
C MET A 931 14.20 -43.48 -69.40
N ASP A 932 13.35 -42.64 -68.79
CA ASP A 932 12.04 -43.02 -68.24
C ASP A 932 11.18 -41.75 -67.96
N GLY A 933 9.86 -41.93 -67.93
CA GLY A 933 8.86 -40.86 -67.85
C GLY A 933 8.81 -39.97 -69.11
N THR A 934 8.32 -38.74 -68.96
CA THR A 934 8.15 -37.80 -70.07
C THR A 934 9.17 -36.66 -70.01
N LEU A 935 9.71 -36.27 -71.15
CA LEU A 935 10.27 -34.94 -71.41
C LEU A 935 9.23 -34.11 -72.17
N SER A 936 8.99 -32.87 -71.75
CA SER A 936 8.10 -31.90 -72.39
C SER A 936 8.74 -30.51 -72.46
N GLY A 937 8.09 -29.53 -73.08
CA GLY A 937 8.61 -28.16 -73.19
C GLY A 937 9.30 -27.88 -74.53
N SER A 938 9.81 -26.65 -74.68
CA SER A 938 10.26 -26.02 -75.92
C SER A 938 11.77 -25.79 -76.01
N GLY A 939 12.53 -26.47 -75.16
CA GLY A 939 13.97 -26.24 -75.01
C GLY A 939 14.83 -26.55 -76.24
N GLN A 940 16.11 -26.16 -76.12
CA GLN A 940 17.13 -26.34 -77.15
C GLN A 940 18.16 -27.39 -76.71
N PHE A 941 18.59 -28.25 -77.64
CA PHE A 941 19.49 -29.37 -77.35
C PHE A 941 20.60 -29.48 -78.41
N SER A 942 21.77 -29.98 -78.03
CA SER A 942 22.78 -30.45 -78.99
C SER A 942 22.53 -31.92 -79.35
N HIS A 943 22.34 -32.77 -78.34
CA HIS A 943 22.12 -34.21 -78.49
C HIS A 943 20.97 -34.61 -77.58
N LEU A 944 19.89 -35.16 -78.15
CA LEU A 944 18.74 -35.67 -77.41
C LEU A 944 18.48 -37.14 -77.78
N ALA A 945 18.52 -38.02 -76.79
CA ALA A 945 18.14 -39.42 -76.88
C ALA A 945 16.89 -39.69 -76.03
N VAL A 946 15.94 -40.43 -76.57
CA VAL A 946 14.74 -40.92 -75.86
C VAL A 946 14.72 -42.44 -75.94
N GLU A 947 14.83 -43.09 -74.79
CA GLU A 947 15.03 -44.54 -74.66
C GLU A 947 13.71 -45.33 -74.67
N ASP A 948 13.85 -46.67 -74.69
CA ASP A 948 12.73 -47.61 -74.65
C ASP A 948 11.85 -47.40 -73.40
N GLY A 949 10.56 -47.13 -73.61
CA GLY A 949 9.58 -46.84 -72.56
C GLY A 949 9.47 -45.38 -72.12
N ALA A 950 10.36 -44.49 -72.58
CA ALA A 950 10.28 -43.05 -72.31
C ALA A 950 9.39 -42.31 -73.33
N ALA A 951 8.88 -41.13 -72.95
CA ALA A 951 8.05 -40.29 -73.79
C ALA A 951 8.67 -38.90 -74.04
N LEU A 952 8.43 -38.35 -75.24
CA LEU A 952 8.75 -36.99 -75.62
C LEU A 952 7.48 -36.29 -76.12
N ALA A 953 7.03 -35.28 -75.40
CA ALA A 953 5.98 -34.36 -75.82
C ALA A 953 6.63 -33.02 -76.22
N ILE A 954 6.08 -32.32 -77.21
CA ILE A 954 6.70 -31.11 -77.75
C ILE A 954 6.03 -29.85 -77.19
N GLY A 955 6.85 -28.92 -76.72
CA GLY A 955 6.43 -27.57 -76.36
C GLY A 955 5.55 -27.46 -75.12
N ASN A 956 4.88 -26.31 -75.04
CA ASN A 956 3.70 -26.08 -74.22
C ASN A 956 2.41 -26.24 -75.06
N SER A 957 2.41 -27.20 -76.00
CA SER A 957 1.21 -27.80 -76.61
C SER A 957 0.20 -26.80 -77.26
N PRO A 958 0.36 -26.42 -78.55
CA PRO A 958 1.47 -26.74 -79.45
C PRO A 958 2.73 -25.89 -79.26
N GLY A 959 3.91 -26.40 -79.62
CA GLY A 959 5.17 -25.65 -79.60
C GLY A 959 6.29 -26.22 -80.47
N THR A 960 7.55 -25.85 -80.16
CA THR A 960 8.73 -26.24 -80.93
C THR A 960 9.86 -26.72 -80.01
N ILE A 961 10.51 -27.84 -80.34
CA ILE A 961 11.84 -28.20 -79.80
C ILE A 961 12.89 -28.04 -80.90
N ASN A 962 14.08 -27.56 -80.55
CA ASN A 962 15.22 -27.44 -81.46
C ASN A 962 16.34 -28.38 -81.02
N VAL A 963 16.89 -29.16 -81.95
CA VAL A 963 18.03 -30.05 -81.67
C VAL A 963 19.03 -30.14 -82.84
N GLU A 964 20.30 -30.36 -82.53
CA GLU A 964 21.28 -30.79 -83.54
C GLU A 964 21.08 -32.28 -83.88
N ASN A 965 21.34 -33.21 -82.95
CA ASN A 965 21.24 -34.65 -83.18
C ASN A 965 20.13 -35.33 -82.34
N LEU A 966 19.27 -36.13 -82.98
CA LEU A 966 18.14 -36.83 -82.34
C LEU A 966 18.27 -38.35 -82.42
N ILE A 967 18.00 -39.04 -81.31
CA ILE A 967 17.77 -40.49 -81.26
C ILE A 967 16.43 -40.77 -80.56
N LEU A 968 15.52 -41.47 -81.24
CA LEU A 968 14.32 -42.08 -80.67
C LEU A 968 14.46 -43.60 -80.75
N ALA A 969 14.40 -44.29 -79.61
CA ALA A 969 14.55 -45.74 -79.51
C ALA A 969 13.32 -46.50 -80.04
N SER A 970 13.45 -47.82 -80.26
CA SER A 970 12.38 -48.62 -80.89
C SER A 970 11.08 -48.76 -80.11
N GLY A 971 11.04 -48.35 -78.85
CA GLY A 971 9.84 -48.27 -78.02
C GLY A 971 9.75 -46.99 -77.19
N SER A 972 10.40 -45.90 -77.63
CA SER A 972 10.07 -44.56 -77.15
C SER A 972 8.72 -44.10 -77.73
N LEU A 973 8.02 -43.23 -77.02
CA LEU A 973 6.79 -42.59 -77.48
C LEU A 973 7.05 -41.12 -77.87
N LEU A 974 6.72 -40.75 -79.10
CA LEU A 974 6.64 -39.34 -79.51
C LEU A 974 5.17 -38.88 -79.45
N GLU A 975 4.88 -37.81 -78.70
CA GLU A 975 3.56 -37.21 -78.58
C GLU A 975 3.52 -35.88 -79.35
N ILE A 976 2.56 -35.77 -80.28
CA ILE A 976 2.38 -34.63 -81.19
C ILE A 976 0.94 -34.13 -81.13
N GLU A 977 0.76 -32.82 -80.98
CA GLU A 977 -0.53 -32.15 -81.00
C GLU A 977 -0.76 -31.38 -82.31
N LEU A 978 -1.97 -31.55 -82.88
CA LEU A 978 -2.42 -30.83 -84.06
C LEU A 978 -3.62 -29.94 -83.71
N GLY A 979 -3.42 -28.63 -83.68
CA GLY A 979 -4.45 -27.59 -83.55
C GLY A 979 -4.68 -26.77 -84.83
N GLY A 980 -3.85 -26.95 -85.86
CA GLY A 980 -3.90 -26.24 -87.14
C GLY A 980 -2.69 -26.55 -88.04
N LEU A 981 -2.43 -25.72 -89.04
CA LEU A 981 -1.46 -26.00 -90.12
C LEU A 981 -0.14 -25.23 -90.01
N LEU A 982 -0.01 -24.29 -89.07
CA LEU A 982 1.25 -23.60 -88.82
C LEU A 982 2.16 -24.38 -87.87
N ALA A 983 3.26 -24.91 -88.38
CA ALA A 983 4.24 -25.65 -87.57
C ALA A 983 4.85 -24.77 -86.47
N GLY A 984 5.02 -25.35 -85.28
CA GLY A 984 5.57 -24.69 -84.08
C GLY A 984 4.62 -23.70 -83.38
N ILE A 985 3.42 -23.46 -83.93
CA ILE A 985 2.46 -22.44 -83.45
C ILE A 985 1.05 -23.03 -83.31
N GLU A 986 0.58 -23.74 -84.33
CA GLU A 986 -0.72 -24.41 -84.35
C GLU A 986 -0.60 -25.94 -84.30
N HIS A 987 0.56 -26.50 -84.63
CA HIS A 987 0.90 -27.90 -84.35
C HIS A 987 2.36 -28.02 -83.91
N ASP A 988 2.68 -29.10 -83.21
CA ASP A 988 4.03 -29.33 -82.69
C ASP A 988 5.06 -29.49 -83.81
N GLN A 989 6.23 -28.89 -83.62
CA GLN A 989 7.36 -29.01 -84.53
C GLN A 989 8.64 -29.48 -83.82
N PHE A 990 9.35 -30.40 -84.47
CA PHE A 990 10.65 -30.85 -84.04
C PHE A 990 11.72 -30.46 -85.07
N VAL A 991 12.56 -29.48 -84.74
CA VAL A 991 13.56 -28.93 -85.67
C VAL A 991 14.90 -29.65 -85.44
N VAL A 992 15.21 -30.64 -86.30
CA VAL A 992 16.52 -31.31 -86.32
C VAL A 992 17.43 -30.65 -87.36
N THR A 993 18.66 -30.31 -86.96
CA THR A 993 19.65 -29.65 -87.83
C THR A 993 20.86 -30.52 -88.21
N GLY A 994 21.08 -31.61 -87.49
CA GLY A 994 22.09 -32.66 -87.73
C GLY A 994 21.44 -34.02 -88.06
N ASP A 995 21.96 -35.09 -87.47
CA ASP A 995 21.50 -36.46 -87.76
C ASP A 995 20.26 -36.85 -86.92
N ALA A 996 19.31 -37.57 -87.53
CA ALA A 996 18.09 -38.06 -86.90
C ALA A 996 17.93 -39.58 -87.04
N SER A 997 17.81 -40.29 -85.92
CA SER A 997 17.47 -41.70 -85.84
C SER A 997 16.07 -41.86 -85.24
N ILE A 998 15.05 -41.94 -86.09
CA ILE A 998 13.63 -41.95 -85.68
C ILE A 998 13.08 -43.38 -85.70
N PHE A 999 12.93 -43.97 -84.51
CA PHE A 999 12.13 -45.18 -84.26
C PHE A 999 11.04 -44.88 -83.21
N GLY A 1000 10.36 -45.93 -82.72
CA GLY A 1000 9.34 -45.81 -81.68
C GLY A 1000 7.91 -45.67 -82.20
N ASP A 1001 7.00 -45.39 -81.29
CA ASP A 1001 5.58 -45.14 -81.57
C ASP A 1001 5.28 -43.64 -81.63
N LEU A 1002 4.33 -43.25 -82.48
CA LEU A 1002 3.83 -41.89 -82.61
C LEU A 1002 2.38 -41.80 -82.12
N SER A 1003 2.13 -40.98 -81.10
CA SER A 1003 0.81 -40.58 -80.64
C SER A 1003 0.48 -39.19 -81.20
N VAL A 1004 -0.66 -39.07 -81.88
CA VAL A 1004 -1.14 -37.79 -82.41
C VAL A 1004 -2.47 -37.44 -81.75
N SER A 1005 -2.54 -36.28 -81.11
CA SER A 1005 -3.78 -35.74 -80.53
C SER A 1005 -4.27 -34.53 -81.32
N LEU A 1006 -5.60 -34.34 -81.37
CA LEU A 1006 -6.21 -33.17 -82.00
C LEU A 1006 -6.64 -32.20 -80.89
N VAL A 1007 -6.10 -30.99 -80.92
CA VAL A 1007 -6.35 -29.95 -79.92
C VAL A 1007 -7.08 -28.76 -80.53
N ASN A 1008 -7.52 -27.82 -79.67
CA ASN A 1008 -8.21 -26.58 -80.08
C ASN A 1008 -9.46 -26.76 -80.97
N GLY A 1009 -10.04 -27.98 -81.01
CA GLY A 1009 -11.19 -28.32 -81.86
C GLY A 1009 -10.85 -28.52 -83.34
N PHE A 1010 -9.58 -28.79 -83.67
CA PHE A 1010 -9.12 -29.01 -85.04
C PHE A 1010 -9.72 -30.29 -85.65
N GLU A 1011 -10.27 -30.19 -86.86
CA GLU A 1011 -10.78 -31.32 -87.64
C GLU A 1011 -9.85 -31.63 -88.82
N LEU A 1012 -9.30 -32.85 -88.84
CA LEU A 1012 -8.45 -33.32 -89.93
C LEU A 1012 -9.22 -33.45 -91.25
N SER A 1013 -8.63 -32.90 -92.31
CA SER A 1013 -9.08 -33.03 -93.70
C SER A 1013 -8.07 -33.81 -94.53
N ALA A 1014 -8.55 -34.70 -95.40
CA ALA A 1014 -7.69 -35.52 -96.24
C ALA A 1014 -6.80 -34.67 -97.17
N GLY A 1015 -5.49 -34.91 -97.15
CA GLY A 1015 -4.50 -34.17 -97.94
C GLY A 1015 -3.84 -32.98 -97.21
N GLN A 1016 -4.09 -32.80 -95.91
CA GLN A 1016 -3.26 -31.93 -95.07
C GLN A 1016 -1.90 -32.59 -94.79
N GLU A 1017 -0.84 -31.78 -94.77
CA GLU A 1017 0.54 -32.17 -94.44
C GLU A 1017 0.99 -31.35 -93.22
N PHE A 1018 1.75 -31.98 -92.33
CA PHE A 1018 2.31 -31.42 -91.09
C PHE A 1018 3.80 -31.78 -91.11
N LEU A 1019 4.69 -30.79 -90.96
CA LEU A 1019 6.12 -30.86 -91.36
C LEU A 1019 7.08 -30.35 -90.30
#